data_AF-A0A535I522-F1
#
_entry.id   AF-A0A535I522-F1
#
_cell.length_a   1.000
_cell.length_b   1.000
_cell.length_c   1.000
_cell.angle_alpha   90.00
_cell.angle_beta   90.00
_cell.angle_gamma   90.00
#
_symmetry.space_group_name_H-M   'P 1'
#
loop_
_entity.id
_entity.type
_entity.pdbx_description
1 polymer ?
#
loop_
_entity_poly.entity_id
_entity_poly.type
_entity_poly.pdbx_seq_one_letter_code
_entity_poly.pdbx_strand_id
1 'polypeptide(L)'
;MRLLPAAVLALTSVLLFAFGLNLLYLTVQALRLPHRPSGSPPHKWRGAEPAVCVQLPVYNERYVAERVIDAVCAIEWPRDRFEVQVLDDSDDETTEIVAARVAHWRRTGIHLSHVRRGSRAGFKAGALAYGLELTRAPFIAIFDADFVPPSDFLRRTVGAFDDPSVGFAQARWGHLDEGYSFFTRLQAMAIDFHFLVEQAVRSARGYFTNFTGTAGVWRRTAIVDAGGWSARTLTEDLDLSYRAQLRGWKAAYIEDLVVPEELPVSVDAYRRQQSRWATGSFQSAFRLLGPVMRSDARVAVKFQAAVHLLAYGVGPVMLVQLACYPLLLVTFGWPGFQLPWFVADSSAITILVGVAPWLGFVAAQTRRGRRWWSGIPSLLCQVFGAGMSLNTVIALSRSLRSGGVFVRTPKHHIVQAGQEWRDQAYVRVGDPRALIEGFAGLGALGMVPLALALGQFLIAIYAGMFALGFLVVAALSLVDFLEVLTLRRLGRRALSRVQAAAPAVGLLGLGAILLLVAAQLPEPFEDGYGHWLIAANLAATGHLHDPLFGMEDTWLPGYHVLAAGVLRIFGLWQLGALKALSALLGVATAVCVYALAPNVRQARLAVALLVLNPVFLFTSGSAVVEPLLTALLAAAGLAAARNRMKLAALLAAMACVTSTKAWIWVAAAAVFAGVEAVRSRSAGRRRAGAVAWAVPALGVLVFLQFGFAPVSHSMARGAVELMSATGRGSIPSGGVGRVGELASTYGLAALPLFVFGVVGAVAVLRQQARAVRRFVYAPAAIYLAAIFGLVAAGAYSGSHRYLYPALPAMALLAAAALDRYAGAIRLTAVGATAALAIAFVPVFSSFANANAGLVAAGRASAGTRGVLLTDSPTAAYYSGKPPSQITGSRALPLDRTAALDWIRSQHVSELVLENISYYRATSVFPELAAGQASAPFHTLGVEARYRVADGKPVFAYRVGTELLTQSIYPGVDACVEGSPGEGKTASLAKGLVLEVAGRDVAGEGMGIGTPIVKYPDGWVYSLTATTTDLSTVTTTVWKRTFQLDEIGGDAAHKYQFVPIQSRGAIEVTYTVDGSGVTVEVNPRWLAPGYSQVGILNEQSAAFDDLAAANHPTLVGEAFGNWVPVTDAWARLRSASLGVEWSAPALPGAQMYAGRELLAPDFDWAGLDYMFPASFADVSYHINVQEAR
;
A
#
# COMPACT_ATOMS: atom_id res chain seq x y z
N MET A 1 8.61 -12.88 -26.64
CA MET A 1 8.94 -12.15 -25.39
C MET A 1 8.24 -12.68 -24.14
N ARG A 2 6.99 -13.19 -24.20
CA ARG A 2 6.22 -13.62 -23.01
C ARG A 2 6.76 -14.87 -22.26
N LEU A 3 7.50 -15.76 -22.92
CA LEU A 3 8.01 -17.01 -22.31
C LEU A 3 9.33 -16.86 -21.54
N LEU A 4 10.09 -15.78 -21.78
CA LEU A 4 11.41 -15.60 -21.17
C LEU A 4 11.33 -15.36 -19.65
N PRO A 5 10.49 -14.46 -19.11
CA PRO A 5 10.35 -14.29 -17.66
C PRO A 5 9.88 -15.56 -16.94
N ALA A 6 8.99 -16.33 -17.59
CA ALA A 6 8.51 -17.60 -17.04
C ALA A 6 9.62 -18.68 -16.98
N ALA A 7 10.45 -18.79 -18.04
CA ALA A 7 11.59 -19.69 -18.05
C ALA A 7 12.65 -19.30 -17.01
N VAL A 8 12.94 -18.01 -16.88
CA VAL A 8 13.86 -17.49 -15.85
C VAL A 8 13.32 -17.78 -14.45
N LEU A 9 12.02 -17.56 -14.21
CA LEU A 9 11.37 -17.88 -12.94
C LEU A 9 11.44 -19.38 -12.62
N ALA A 10 11.21 -20.25 -13.58
CA ALA A 10 11.29 -21.70 -13.39
C ALA A 10 12.71 -22.13 -13.02
N LEU A 11 13.72 -21.66 -13.77
CA LEU A 11 15.12 -21.98 -13.52
C LEU A 11 15.58 -21.48 -12.14
N THR A 12 15.27 -20.22 -11.82
CA THR A 12 15.64 -19.62 -10.52
C THR A 12 14.96 -20.34 -9.35
N SER A 13 13.69 -20.72 -9.49
CA SER A 13 12.96 -21.53 -8.50
C SER A 13 13.60 -22.91 -8.29
N VAL A 14 14.02 -23.60 -9.35
CA VAL A 14 14.70 -24.90 -9.24
C VAL A 14 16.04 -24.77 -8.50
N LEU A 15 16.81 -23.73 -8.78
CA LEU A 15 18.08 -23.46 -8.10
C LEU A 15 17.87 -23.20 -6.60
N LEU A 16 16.90 -22.35 -6.26
CA LEU A 16 16.55 -22.07 -4.86
C LEU A 16 15.99 -23.29 -4.15
N PHE A 17 15.24 -24.14 -4.86
CA PHE A 17 14.75 -25.40 -4.34
C PHE A 17 15.88 -26.37 -3.99
N ALA A 18 16.81 -26.59 -4.91
CA ALA A 18 17.99 -27.42 -4.67
C ALA A 18 18.81 -26.88 -3.48
N PHE A 19 18.95 -25.56 -3.38
CA PHE A 19 19.62 -24.92 -2.24
C PHE A 19 18.87 -25.15 -0.92
N GLY A 20 17.57 -24.92 -0.89
CA GLY A 20 16.72 -25.13 0.30
C GLY A 20 16.71 -26.59 0.77
N LEU A 21 16.60 -27.55 -0.15
CA LEU A 21 16.74 -28.98 0.16
C LEU A 21 18.10 -29.31 0.75
N ASN A 22 19.17 -28.69 0.23
CA ASN A 22 20.50 -28.88 0.78
C ASN A 22 20.61 -28.36 2.21
N LEU A 23 20.06 -27.18 2.51
CA LEU A 23 20.04 -26.66 3.88
C LEU A 23 19.22 -27.54 4.82
N LEU A 24 18.09 -28.07 4.36
CA LEU A 24 17.29 -29.01 5.14
C LEU A 24 18.07 -30.31 5.40
N TYR A 25 18.76 -30.84 4.38
CA TYR A 25 19.65 -31.99 4.53
C TYR A 25 20.73 -31.71 5.59
N LEU A 26 21.46 -30.60 5.50
CA LEU A 26 22.48 -30.25 6.48
C LEU A 26 21.87 -30.09 7.88
N THR A 27 20.69 -29.49 8.00
CA THR A 27 19.98 -29.32 9.27
C THR A 27 19.62 -30.67 9.91
N VAL A 28 19.01 -31.58 9.15
CA VAL A 28 18.65 -32.92 9.63
C VAL A 28 19.90 -33.70 10.06
N GLN A 29 20.98 -33.60 9.28
CA GLN A 29 22.22 -34.29 9.59
C GLN A 29 22.89 -33.70 10.82
N ALA A 30 22.86 -32.38 11.00
CA ALA A 30 23.37 -31.72 12.19
C ALA A 30 22.58 -32.16 13.43
N LEU A 31 21.26 -32.29 13.37
CA LEU A 31 20.46 -32.81 14.49
C LEU A 31 20.77 -34.28 14.83
N ARG A 32 21.28 -35.05 13.86
CA ARG A 32 21.72 -36.45 14.06
C ARG A 32 23.17 -36.57 14.54
N LEU A 33 23.97 -35.51 14.47
CA LEU A 33 25.33 -35.52 15.00
C LEU A 33 25.27 -35.55 16.53
N PRO A 34 26.02 -36.46 17.19
CA PRO A 34 26.04 -36.53 18.63
C PRO A 34 26.54 -35.19 19.19
N HIS A 35 25.77 -34.62 20.11
CA HIS A 35 26.20 -33.43 20.83
C HIS A 35 27.34 -33.83 21.77
N ARG A 36 28.56 -33.38 21.50
CA ARG A 36 29.68 -33.57 22.43
C ARG A 36 29.52 -32.58 23.57
N PRO A 37 29.33 -33.04 24.82
CA PRO A 37 29.21 -32.13 25.95
C PRO A 37 30.49 -31.30 26.11
N SER A 38 30.30 -30.01 26.40
CA SER A 38 31.38 -29.09 26.78
C SER A 38 32.16 -29.68 27.94
N GLY A 39 33.47 -29.92 27.75
CA GLY A 39 34.33 -30.56 28.77
C GLY A 39 34.68 -32.02 28.49
N SER A 40 34.30 -32.58 27.33
CA SER A 40 34.91 -33.83 26.85
C SER A 40 36.45 -33.67 26.86
N PRO A 41 37.22 -34.62 27.42
CA PRO A 41 38.66 -34.46 27.52
C PRO A 41 39.22 -34.25 26.12
N PRO A 42 40.01 -33.18 25.89
CA PRO A 42 40.54 -32.90 24.57
C PRO A 42 41.35 -34.09 24.09
N HIS A 43 41.33 -34.34 22.77
CA HIS A 43 42.30 -35.26 22.18
C HIS A 43 43.68 -34.68 22.48
N LYS A 44 44.37 -35.25 23.46
CA LYS A 44 45.71 -34.81 23.83
C LYS A 44 46.65 -35.34 22.77
N TRP A 45 47.58 -34.49 22.34
CA TRP A 45 48.67 -34.87 21.46
C TRP A 45 49.43 -36.07 22.06
N ARG A 46 49.69 -37.11 21.25
CA ARG A 46 50.24 -38.39 21.74
C ARG A 46 51.76 -38.39 21.96
N GLY A 47 52.47 -37.33 21.56
CA GLY A 47 53.92 -37.21 21.70
C GLY A 47 54.38 -35.99 22.51
N ALA A 48 55.64 -35.60 22.33
CA ALA A 48 56.13 -34.33 22.85
C ALA A 48 55.42 -33.16 22.13
N GLU A 49 54.97 -32.16 22.89
CA GLU A 49 54.24 -31.00 22.37
C GLU A 49 55.01 -30.32 21.21
N PRO A 50 54.42 -30.17 20.02
CA PRO A 50 55.15 -29.63 18.87
C PRO A 50 55.40 -28.12 19.01
N ALA A 51 56.37 -27.61 18.24
CA ALA A 51 56.51 -26.16 18.09
C ALA A 51 55.29 -25.58 17.36
N VAL A 52 54.78 -24.46 17.86
CA VAL A 52 53.62 -23.75 17.29
C VAL A 52 53.98 -22.28 17.13
N CYS A 53 53.65 -21.72 15.97
CA CYS A 53 53.71 -20.29 15.71
C CYS A 53 52.28 -19.73 15.62
N VAL A 54 51.98 -18.67 16.36
CA VAL A 54 50.73 -17.92 16.22
C VAL A 54 50.96 -16.69 15.37
N GLN A 55 50.16 -16.50 14.32
CA GLN A 55 50.20 -15.33 13.44
C GLN A 55 48.99 -14.43 13.68
N LEU A 56 49.27 -13.14 13.94
CA LEU A 56 48.28 -12.09 14.20
C LEU A 56 48.38 -11.00 13.13
N PRO A 57 47.66 -11.11 11.99
CA PRO A 57 47.56 -10.04 11.01
C PRO A 57 46.81 -8.83 11.58
N VAL A 58 47.43 -7.65 11.54
CA VAL A 58 46.87 -6.39 12.08
C VAL A 58 46.95 -5.29 11.02
N TYR A 59 45.83 -4.55 10.84
CA TYR A 59 45.78 -3.35 10.01
C TYR A 59 44.82 -2.31 10.59
N ASN A 60 45.36 -1.26 11.19
CA ASN A 60 44.63 -0.11 11.73
C ASN A 60 43.64 -0.47 12.87
N GLU A 61 43.96 -1.48 13.67
CA GLU A 61 43.08 -2.05 14.70
C GLU A 61 43.32 -1.49 16.11
N ARG A 62 43.51 -0.17 16.24
CA ARG A 62 43.84 0.52 17.51
C ARG A 62 42.99 0.14 18.73
N TYR A 63 41.71 -0.21 18.55
CA TYR A 63 40.78 -0.48 19.65
C TYR A 63 40.84 -1.93 20.15
N VAL A 64 41.36 -2.86 19.35
CA VAL A 64 41.29 -4.30 19.64
C VAL A 64 42.65 -5.01 19.61
N ALA A 65 43.69 -4.36 19.05
CA ALA A 65 45.04 -4.94 18.93
C ALA A 65 45.64 -5.39 20.28
N GLU A 66 45.53 -4.61 21.34
CA GLU A 66 46.05 -5.00 22.66
C GLU A 66 45.34 -6.24 23.21
N ARG A 67 44.00 -6.28 23.07
CA ARG A 67 43.14 -7.36 23.58
C ARG A 67 43.52 -8.71 22.95
N VAL A 68 43.74 -8.76 21.64
CA VAL A 68 44.13 -10.00 20.96
C VAL A 68 45.56 -10.43 21.30
N ILE A 69 46.52 -9.49 21.38
CA ILE A 69 47.90 -9.79 21.74
C ILE A 69 47.94 -10.42 23.14
N ASP A 70 47.16 -9.86 24.07
CA ASP A 70 47.05 -10.38 25.44
C ASP A 70 46.45 -11.78 25.49
N ALA A 71 45.35 -12.00 24.78
CA ALA A 71 44.69 -13.30 24.75
C ALA A 71 45.61 -14.38 24.16
N VAL A 72 46.37 -14.04 23.12
CA VAL A 72 47.30 -14.97 22.46
C VAL A 72 48.52 -15.27 23.32
N CYS A 73 49.12 -14.26 23.95
CA CYS A 73 50.26 -14.46 24.84
C CYS A 73 49.89 -15.23 26.12
N ALA A 74 48.61 -15.21 26.52
CA ALA A 74 48.06 -15.99 27.62
C ALA A 74 47.80 -17.48 27.29
N ILE A 75 47.98 -17.91 26.03
CA ILE A 75 47.82 -19.32 25.65
C ILE A 75 48.81 -20.22 26.40
N GLU A 76 48.29 -21.32 26.93
CA GLU A 76 49.02 -22.32 27.70
C GLU A 76 49.78 -23.30 26.78
N TRP A 77 51.03 -22.96 26.49
CA TRP A 77 51.96 -23.79 25.71
C TRP A 77 53.40 -23.65 26.23
N PRO A 78 54.28 -24.68 26.08
CA PRO A 78 55.68 -24.59 26.51
C PRO A 78 56.40 -23.43 25.84
N ARG A 79 57.02 -22.56 26.65
CA ARG A 79 57.60 -21.29 26.19
C ARG A 79 58.73 -21.46 25.19
N ASP A 80 59.50 -22.54 25.28
CA ASP A 80 60.57 -22.93 24.35
C ASP A 80 60.05 -23.35 22.96
N ARG A 81 58.76 -23.67 22.85
CA ARG A 81 58.09 -24.18 21.64
C ARG A 81 56.88 -23.33 21.22
N PHE A 82 56.76 -22.12 21.77
CA PHE A 82 55.66 -21.19 21.51
C PHE A 82 56.20 -19.88 20.92
N GLU A 83 55.91 -19.64 19.65
CA GLU A 83 56.26 -18.41 18.93
C GLU A 83 54.99 -17.62 18.62
N VAL A 84 55.06 -16.29 18.71
CA VAL A 84 53.97 -15.40 18.28
C VAL A 84 54.54 -14.33 17.33
N GLN A 85 53.86 -14.11 16.21
CA GLN A 85 54.18 -13.10 15.21
C GLN A 85 53.00 -12.12 15.08
N VAL A 86 53.22 -10.86 15.42
CA VAL A 86 52.28 -9.77 15.09
C VAL A 86 52.67 -9.21 13.73
N LEU A 87 51.88 -9.53 12.72
CA LEU A 87 52.09 -9.17 11.32
C LEU A 87 51.37 -7.84 11.07
N ASP A 88 52.09 -6.74 11.28
CA ASP A 88 51.54 -5.39 11.29
C ASP A 88 51.73 -4.69 9.95
N ASP A 89 50.61 -4.43 9.27
CA ASP A 89 50.52 -3.67 8.03
C ASP A 89 49.99 -2.24 8.25
N SER A 90 49.83 -1.81 9.50
CA SER A 90 49.15 -0.55 9.86
C SER A 90 49.94 0.69 9.41
N ASP A 91 49.19 1.73 9.07
CA ASP A 91 49.72 3.04 8.64
C ASP A 91 49.28 4.19 9.58
N ASP A 92 48.77 3.84 10.76
CA ASP A 92 48.31 4.77 11.80
C ASP A 92 48.86 4.41 13.19
N GLU A 93 48.31 5.05 14.23
CA GLU A 93 48.74 4.90 15.63
C GLU A 93 48.68 3.46 16.18
N THR A 94 48.07 2.53 15.44
CA THR A 94 48.05 1.11 15.79
C THR A 94 49.48 0.55 15.86
N THR A 95 50.41 1.06 15.05
CA THR A 95 51.80 0.60 15.03
C THR A 95 52.47 0.79 16.39
N GLU A 96 52.33 1.98 17.00
CA GLU A 96 52.91 2.29 18.30
C GLU A 96 52.24 1.47 19.41
N ILE A 97 50.92 1.28 19.33
CA ILE A 97 50.15 0.46 20.28
C ILE A 97 50.66 -0.99 20.27
N VAL A 98 50.82 -1.57 19.07
CA VAL A 98 51.36 -2.93 18.90
C VAL A 98 52.80 -3.01 19.43
N ALA A 99 53.66 -2.06 19.07
CA ALA A 99 55.05 -2.05 19.50
C ALA A 99 55.19 -2.02 21.04
N ALA A 100 54.41 -1.16 21.71
CA ALA A 100 54.38 -1.05 23.15
C ALA A 100 53.91 -2.35 23.83
N ARG A 101 52.85 -2.96 23.30
CA ARG A 101 52.32 -4.21 23.84
C ARG A 101 53.24 -5.40 23.60
N VAL A 102 53.91 -5.45 22.45
CA VAL A 102 54.93 -6.47 22.15
C VAL A 102 56.12 -6.36 23.10
N ALA A 103 56.60 -5.14 23.38
CA ALA A 103 57.68 -4.91 24.33
C ALA A 103 57.31 -5.31 25.77
N HIS A 104 56.03 -5.20 26.14
CA HIS A 104 55.53 -5.68 27.43
C HIS A 104 55.65 -7.20 27.56
N TRP A 105 55.11 -7.97 26.60
CA TRP A 105 55.12 -9.44 26.66
C TRP A 105 56.49 -10.08 26.40
N ARG A 106 57.37 -9.42 25.65
CA ARG A 106 58.77 -9.87 25.53
C ARG A 106 59.47 -9.89 26.89
N ARG A 107 59.22 -8.91 27.75
CA ARG A 107 59.81 -8.84 29.10
C ARG A 107 59.33 -9.96 30.02
N THR A 108 58.19 -10.59 29.73
CA THR A 108 57.68 -11.74 30.50
C THR A 108 58.19 -13.09 29.97
N GLY A 109 59.11 -13.09 29.00
CA GLY A 109 59.72 -14.31 28.46
C GLY A 109 58.95 -14.98 27.32
N ILE A 110 57.97 -14.31 26.70
CA ILE A 110 57.28 -14.82 25.51
C ILE A 110 58.13 -14.56 24.27
N HIS A 111 58.32 -15.57 23.42
CA HIS A 111 58.93 -15.39 22.09
C HIS A 111 57.92 -14.73 21.14
N LEU A 112 57.88 -13.40 21.18
CA LEU A 112 56.96 -12.55 20.43
C LEU A 112 57.73 -11.67 19.45
N SER A 113 57.28 -11.57 18.20
CA SER A 113 57.86 -10.70 17.18
C SER A 113 56.85 -9.68 16.65
N HIS A 114 57.29 -8.42 16.54
CA HIS A 114 56.57 -7.38 15.78
C HIS A 114 57.16 -7.33 14.38
N VAL A 115 56.41 -7.80 13.40
CA VAL A 115 56.86 -7.99 12.03
C VAL A 115 56.18 -6.98 11.14
N ARG A 116 56.99 -6.14 10.47
CA ARG A 116 56.53 -5.20 9.46
C ARG A 116 57.23 -5.49 8.13
N ARG A 117 56.46 -5.51 7.04
CA ARG A 117 56.95 -5.85 5.70
C ARG A 117 57.08 -4.67 4.73
N GLY A 118 56.77 -3.44 5.18
CA GLY A 118 56.94 -2.19 4.43
C GLY A 118 56.00 -1.96 3.23
N SER A 119 55.34 -3.00 2.73
CA SER A 119 54.34 -2.93 1.66
C SER A 119 53.10 -3.74 2.03
N ARG A 120 51.92 -3.20 1.71
CA ARG A 120 50.63 -3.88 1.93
C ARG A 120 50.19 -4.74 0.73
N ALA A 121 51.14 -5.12 -0.13
CA ALA A 121 50.87 -5.95 -1.30
C ALA A 121 50.23 -7.29 -0.90
N GLY A 122 49.09 -7.60 -1.49
CA GLY A 122 48.33 -8.83 -1.18
C GLY A 122 47.62 -8.85 0.17
N PHE A 123 47.56 -7.72 0.89
CA PHE A 123 46.82 -7.54 2.14
C PHE A 123 47.09 -8.68 3.15
N LYS A 124 46.07 -9.20 3.84
CA LYS A 124 46.18 -10.28 4.84
C LYS A 124 46.91 -11.51 4.31
N ALA A 125 46.59 -11.98 3.11
CA ALA A 125 47.23 -13.15 2.50
C ALA A 125 48.75 -12.96 2.34
N GLY A 126 49.17 -11.77 1.90
CA GLY A 126 50.59 -11.44 1.78
C GLY A 126 51.29 -11.32 3.13
N ALA A 127 50.61 -10.79 4.16
CA ALA A 127 51.17 -10.70 5.51
C ALA A 127 51.41 -12.10 6.09
N LEU A 128 50.43 -13.01 5.96
CA LEU A 128 50.54 -14.41 6.38
C LEU A 128 51.63 -15.15 5.60
N ALA A 129 51.76 -14.92 4.29
CA ALA A 129 52.84 -15.49 3.47
C ALA A 129 54.22 -15.05 3.97
N TYR A 130 54.40 -13.75 4.22
CA TYR A 130 55.66 -13.21 4.74
C TYR A 130 56.01 -13.79 6.12
N GLY A 131 55.03 -13.84 7.04
CA GLY A 131 55.24 -14.47 8.35
C GLY A 131 55.62 -15.97 8.25
N LEU A 132 55.06 -16.67 7.26
CA LEU A 132 55.34 -18.10 7.02
C LEU A 132 56.81 -18.33 6.61
N GLU A 133 57.48 -17.35 6.01
CA GLU A 133 58.91 -17.42 5.67
C GLU A 133 59.81 -17.30 6.91
N LEU A 134 59.31 -16.62 7.96
CA LEU A 134 60.08 -16.30 9.16
C LEU A 134 60.04 -17.39 10.25
N THR A 135 59.15 -18.37 10.14
CA THR A 135 59.01 -19.47 11.13
C THR A 135 59.22 -20.85 10.51
N ARG A 136 59.77 -21.77 11.30
CA ARG A 136 59.90 -23.20 10.99
C ARG A 136 58.91 -24.07 11.78
N ALA A 137 58.01 -23.47 12.56
CA ALA A 137 57.04 -24.23 13.34
C ALA A 137 56.18 -25.13 12.43
N PRO A 138 55.99 -26.42 12.76
CA PRO A 138 55.17 -27.34 11.99
C PRO A 138 53.68 -26.97 12.01
N PHE A 139 53.22 -26.21 13.01
CA PHE A 139 51.84 -25.78 13.15
C PHE A 139 51.73 -24.27 13.27
N ILE A 140 50.81 -23.69 12.50
CA ILE A 140 50.56 -22.24 12.41
C ILE A 140 49.14 -21.95 12.89
N ALA A 141 48.99 -21.32 14.06
CA ALA A 141 47.71 -20.83 14.53
C ALA A 141 47.48 -19.41 14.01
N ILE A 142 46.24 -19.06 13.67
CA ILE A 142 45.94 -17.74 13.08
C ILE A 142 44.76 -17.13 13.83
N PHE A 143 44.91 -15.87 14.25
CA PHE A 143 43.82 -15.09 14.84
C PHE A 143 43.75 -13.68 14.25
N ASP A 144 42.55 -13.27 13.86
CA ASP A 144 42.23 -11.89 13.52
C ASP A 144 42.16 -11.01 14.78
N ALA A 145 42.35 -9.71 14.59
CA ALA A 145 42.54 -8.77 15.69
C ALA A 145 41.31 -8.58 16.61
N ASP A 146 40.12 -9.01 16.15
CA ASP A 146 38.86 -8.93 16.87
C ASP A 146 38.51 -10.19 17.67
N PHE A 147 39.37 -11.22 17.65
CA PHE A 147 39.14 -12.49 18.35
C PHE A 147 39.84 -12.57 19.71
N VAL A 148 39.25 -13.35 20.61
CA VAL A 148 39.79 -13.59 21.96
C VAL A 148 39.89 -15.11 22.20
N PRO A 149 41.00 -15.77 21.84
CA PRO A 149 41.17 -17.19 22.11
C PRO A 149 41.22 -17.51 23.61
N PRO A 150 40.66 -18.66 24.04
CA PRO A 150 40.84 -19.15 25.40
C PRO A 150 42.28 -19.65 25.61
N SER A 151 42.75 -19.64 26.87
CA SER A 151 44.13 -20.03 27.20
C SER A 151 44.44 -21.49 26.83
N ASP A 152 43.45 -22.36 26.86
CA ASP A 152 43.56 -23.79 26.53
C ASP A 152 43.43 -24.10 25.02
N PHE A 153 43.40 -23.08 24.14
CA PHE A 153 43.15 -23.26 22.71
C PHE A 153 44.08 -24.28 22.03
N LEU A 154 45.40 -24.19 22.25
CA LEU A 154 46.35 -25.13 21.63
C LEU A 154 46.24 -26.54 22.20
N ARG A 155 45.97 -26.66 23.51
CA ARG A 155 45.73 -27.94 24.19
C ARG A 155 44.57 -28.71 23.57
N ARG A 156 43.57 -27.99 23.05
CA ARG A 156 42.34 -28.57 22.48
C ARG A 156 42.39 -28.75 20.96
N THR A 157 43.30 -28.08 20.26
CA THR A 157 43.39 -28.13 18.78
C THR A 157 44.50 -29.04 18.27
N VAL A 158 45.69 -29.03 18.89
CA VAL A 158 46.88 -29.69 18.35
C VAL A 158 46.72 -31.21 18.25
N GLY A 159 45.96 -31.84 19.14
CA GLY A 159 45.72 -33.29 19.05
C GLY A 159 44.94 -33.74 17.81
N ALA A 160 44.26 -32.85 17.10
CA ALA A 160 43.62 -33.19 15.83
C ALA A 160 44.64 -33.59 14.75
N PHE A 161 45.90 -33.17 14.89
CA PHE A 161 46.98 -33.45 13.94
C PHE A 161 47.72 -34.77 14.20
N ASP A 162 47.31 -35.55 15.21
CA ASP A 162 47.78 -36.94 15.36
C ASP A 162 47.37 -37.78 14.12
N ASP A 163 46.29 -37.40 13.43
CA ASP A 163 46.02 -37.85 12.06
C ASP A 163 46.91 -37.05 11.08
N PRO A 164 47.89 -37.70 10.41
CA PRO A 164 48.80 -37.02 9.50
C PRO A 164 48.09 -36.44 8.27
N SER A 165 46.89 -36.92 7.94
CA SER A 165 46.10 -36.41 6.81
C SER A 165 45.36 -35.11 7.12
N VAL A 166 45.29 -34.68 8.39
CA VAL A 166 44.67 -33.40 8.77
C VAL A 166 45.61 -32.24 8.40
N GLY A 167 45.11 -31.38 7.51
CA GLY A 167 45.79 -30.16 7.06
C GLY A 167 45.48 -28.94 7.92
N PHE A 168 44.28 -28.84 8.46
CA PHE A 168 43.90 -27.78 9.41
C PHE A 168 42.81 -28.22 10.39
N ALA A 169 42.79 -27.54 11.54
CA ALA A 169 41.79 -27.67 12.58
C ALA A 169 41.11 -26.31 12.85
N GLN A 170 39.78 -26.24 12.73
CA GLN A 170 38.98 -25.03 12.91
C GLN A 170 38.19 -25.10 14.22
N ALA A 171 38.25 -24.06 15.05
CA ALA A 171 37.39 -23.89 16.21
C ALA A 171 36.12 -23.10 15.84
N ARG A 172 35.09 -23.20 16.68
CA ARG A 172 33.83 -22.49 16.52
C ARG A 172 33.96 -21.02 16.91
N TRP A 173 33.33 -20.12 16.16
CA TRP A 173 33.20 -18.72 16.55
C TRP A 173 32.15 -18.53 17.66
N GLY A 174 32.49 -17.69 18.63
CA GLY A 174 31.56 -17.11 19.59
C GLY A 174 31.39 -15.62 19.34
N HIS A 175 30.56 -14.94 20.13
CA HIS A 175 30.21 -13.53 19.90
C HIS A 175 30.33 -12.75 21.20
N LEU A 176 31.20 -11.74 21.24
CA LEU A 176 31.41 -10.85 22.39
C LEU A 176 30.22 -9.92 22.62
N ASP A 177 29.63 -9.40 21.54
CA ASP A 177 28.64 -8.33 21.53
C ASP A 177 27.26 -8.78 21.00
N GLU A 178 26.96 -10.08 21.06
CA GLU A 178 25.62 -10.61 20.72
C GLU A 178 24.49 -9.90 21.50
N GLY A 179 24.79 -9.47 22.73
CA GLY A 179 23.86 -8.73 23.59
C GLY A 179 23.77 -7.23 23.32
N TYR A 180 24.57 -6.67 22.39
CA TYR A 180 24.65 -5.23 22.16
C TYR A 180 23.36 -4.67 21.54
N SER A 181 22.87 -5.27 20.45
CA SER A 181 21.65 -4.86 19.79
C SER A 181 20.88 -6.05 19.20
N PHE A 182 19.64 -5.82 18.80
CA PHE A 182 18.90 -6.84 18.06
C PHE A 182 19.58 -7.21 16.74
N PHE A 183 20.28 -6.25 16.12
CA PHE A 183 21.02 -6.47 14.88
C PHE A 183 22.23 -7.38 15.09
N THR A 184 23.06 -7.16 16.12
CA THR A 184 24.20 -8.04 16.42
C THR A 184 23.73 -9.45 16.82
N ARG A 185 22.57 -9.55 17.50
CA ARG A 185 21.94 -10.85 17.78
C ARG A 185 21.51 -11.61 16.53
N LEU A 186 20.95 -10.93 15.52
CA LEU A 186 20.60 -11.58 14.24
C LEU A 186 21.85 -12.05 13.49
N GLN A 187 22.92 -11.25 13.49
CA GLN A 187 24.22 -11.64 12.92
C GLN A 187 24.78 -12.89 13.61
N ALA A 188 24.77 -12.92 14.95
CA ALA A 188 25.20 -14.07 15.73
C ALA A 188 24.40 -15.33 15.37
N MET A 189 23.08 -15.24 15.21
CA MET A 189 22.24 -16.37 14.77
C MET A 189 22.61 -16.86 13.37
N ALA A 190 22.90 -15.95 12.45
CA ALA A 190 23.30 -16.29 11.08
C ALA A 190 24.65 -17.02 11.05
N ILE A 191 25.63 -16.55 11.84
CA ILE A 191 26.96 -17.16 11.95
C ILE A 191 26.88 -18.50 12.70
N ASP A 192 26.08 -18.59 13.76
CA ASP A 192 25.84 -19.84 14.50
C ASP A 192 25.35 -20.95 13.57
N PHE A 193 24.52 -20.65 12.56
CA PHE A 193 24.10 -21.64 11.56
C PHE A 193 25.27 -22.18 10.73
N HIS A 194 26.14 -21.30 10.25
CA HIS A 194 27.32 -21.72 9.50
C HIS A 194 28.18 -22.70 10.30
N PHE A 195 28.44 -22.40 11.58
CA PHE A 195 29.33 -23.21 12.42
C PHE A 195 28.68 -24.46 13.03
N LEU A 196 27.46 -24.36 13.57
CA LEU A 196 26.80 -25.46 14.28
C LEU A 196 26.04 -26.41 13.36
N VAL A 197 25.76 -26.01 12.12
CA VAL A 197 25.07 -26.84 11.13
C VAL A 197 25.98 -27.13 9.94
N GLU A 198 26.40 -26.12 9.18
CA GLU A 198 27.12 -26.37 7.92
C GLU A 198 28.51 -26.96 8.14
N GLN A 199 29.39 -26.30 8.92
CA GLN A 199 30.74 -26.79 9.18
C GLN A 199 30.75 -28.10 9.94
N ALA A 200 29.90 -28.23 10.96
CA ALA A 200 29.76 -29.45 11.74
C ALA A 200 29.48 -30.68 10.85
N VAL A 201 28.50 -30.57 9.95
CA VAL A 201 28.13 -31.66 9.04
C VAL A 201 29.19 -31.88 7.98
N ARG A 202 29.78 -30.81 7.43
CA ARG A 202 30.82 -30.93 6.40
C ARG A 202 32.04 -31.69 6.90
N SER A 203 32.57 -31.30 8.06
CA SER A 203 33.72 -31.98 8.65
C SER A 203 33.37 -33.43 9.03
N ALA A 204 32.22 -33.68 9.68
CA ALA A 204 31.82 -35.02 10.11
C ALA A 204 31.54 -36.00 8.95
N ARG A 205 31.13 -35.51 7.78
CA ARG A 205 30.83 -36.34 6.59
C ARG A 205 31.96 -36.38 5.57
N GLY A 206 33.06 -35.67 5.82
CA GLY A 206 34.18 -35.56 4.89
C GLY A 206 33.83 -34.80 3.60
N TYR A 207 32.94 -33.80 3.70
CA TYR A 207 32.74 -32.81 2.65
C TYR A 207 33.80 -31.71 2.77
N PHE A 208 34.05 -31.02 1.65
CA PHE A 208 35.00 -29.92 1.67
C PHE A 208 34.53 -28.84 2.66
N THR A 209 35.41 -28.54 3.61
CA THR A 209 35.21 -27.61 4.72
C THR A 209 36.15 -26.43 4.54
N ASN A 210 35.73 -25.21 4.91
CA ASN A 210 36.58 -24.03 4.87
C ASN A 210 37.20 -23.74 6.24
N PHE A 211 38.49 -23.40 6.24
CA PHE A 211 39.07 -22.55 7.25
C PHE A 211 38.48 -21.14 7.09
N THR A 212 38.06 -20.52 8.18
CA THR A 212 37.37 -19.21 8.15
C THR A 212 38.31 -18.04 8.41
N GLY A 213 39.61 -18.24 8.15
CA GLY A 213 40.61 -17.17 8.17
C GLY A 213 41.18 -16.86 9.56
N THR A 214 40.64 -17.45 10.62
CA THR A 214 40.98 -17.19 12.02
C THR A 214 40.48 -18.33 12.91
N ALA A 215 40.85 -18.32 14.19
CA ALA A 215 40.38 -19.27 15.20
C ALA A 215 40.67 -20.74 14.83
N GLY A 216 41.83 -21.01 14.23
CA GLY A 216 42.24 -22.38 13.93
C GLY A 216 43.73 -22.50 13.68
N VAL A 217 44.16 -23.75 13.49
CA VAL A 217 45.54 -24.15 13.33
C VAL A 217 45.70 -24.83 11.97
N TRP A 218 46.80 -24.55 11.29
CA TRP A 218 47.21 -25.19 10.06
C TRP A 218 48.47 -26.00 10.26
N ARG A 219 48.55 -27.15 9.60
CA ARG A 219 49.81 -27.85 9.37
C ARG A 219 50.59 -27.09 8.30
N ARG A 220 51.81 -26.66 8.60
CA ARG A 220 52.67 -25.90 7.69
C ARG A 220 52.86 -26.62 6.35
N THR A 221 53.13 -27.92 6.38
CA THR A 221 53.34 -28.71 5.16
C THR A 221 52.12 -28.72 4.27
N ALA A 222 50.90 -28.70 4.83
CA ALA A 222 49.67 -28.59 4.06
C ALA A 222 49.53 -27.22 3.37
N ILE A 223 49.94 -26.12 4.03
CA ILE A 223 49.96 -24.79 3.41
C ILE A 223 50.93 -24.78 2.21
N VAL A 224 52.15 -25.27 2.41
CA VAL A 224 53.21 -25.30 1.39
C VAL A 224 52.81 -26.19 0.22
N ASP A 225 52.36 -27.42 0.51
CA ASP A 225 51.89 -28.38 -0.50
C ASP A 225 50.69 -27.83 -1.27
N ALA A 226 49.77 -27.11 -0.63
CA ALA A 226 48.64 -26.44 -1.29
C ALA A 226 49.07 -25.28 -2.21
N GLY A 227 50.32 -24.81 -2.16
CA GLY A 227 50.86 -23.71 -2.97
C GLY A 227 50.85 -22.35 -2.25
N GLY A 228 50.75 -22.34 -0.91
CA GLY A 228 50.84 -21.14 -0.09
C GLY A 228 49.58 -20.27 -0.04
N TRP A 229 49.69 -19.14 0.67
CA TRP A 229 48.67 -18.11 0.73
C TRP A 229 48.59 -17.35 -0.59
N SER A 230 47.37 -17.12 -1.09
CA SER A 230 47.13 -16.50 -2.39
C SER A 230 46.32 -15.21 -2.23
N ALA A 231 46.84 -14.11 -2.76
CA ALA A 231 46.14 -12.82 -2.79
C ALA A 231 45.21 -12.65 -4.00
N ARG A 232 44.96 -13.72 -4.77
CA ARG A 232 44.12 -13.65 -5.99
C ARG A 232 42.64 -13.49 -5.65
N THR A 233 42.22 -13.94 -4.47
CA THR A 233 40.86 -13.83 -3.91
C THR A 233 40.90 -12.88 -2.71
N LEU A 234 39.75 -12.27 -2.36
CA LEU A 234 39.57 -11.57 -1.08
C LEU A 234 39.26 -12.51 0.10
N THR A 235 39.15 -13.81 -0.17
CA THR A 235 38.97 -14.90 0.81
C THR A 235 40.07 -15.93 0.59
N GLU A 236 41.28 -15.57 1.02
CA GLU A 236 42.49 -16.38 0.88
C GLU A 236 42.39 -17.72 1.65
N ASP A 237 41.60 -17.70 2.71
CA ASP A 237 41.29 -18.80 3.60
C ASP A 237 40.45 -19.90 2.93
N LEU A 238 39.34 -19.51 2.29
CA LEU A 238 38.48 -20.41 1.52
C LEU A 238 39.25 -21.01 0.33
N ASP A 239 40.04 -20.17 -0.36
CA ASP A 239 40.86 -20.59 -1.49
C ASP A 239 41.88 -21.67 -1.09
N LEU A 240 42.66 -21.41 -0.03
CA LEU A 240 43.65 -22.37 0.48
C LEU A 240 43.01 -23.66 0.99
N SER A 241 41.87 -23.56 1.67
CA SER A 241 41.13 -24.72 2.20
C SER A 241 40.74 -25.71 1.10
N TYR A 242 40.24 -25.19 -0.02
CA TYR A 242 39.81 -26.03 -1.14
C TYR A 242 41.00 -26.58 -1.91
N ARG A 243 42.06 -25.78 -2.13
CA ARG A 243 43.31 -26.27 -2.75
C ARG A 243 43.94 -27.41 -1.96
N ALA A 244 44.01 -27.29 -0.62
CA ALA A 244 44.53 -28.34 0.24
C ALA A 244 43.69 -29.62 0.15
N GLN A 245 42.35 -29.50 0.23
CA GLN A 245 41.48 -30.68 0.15
C GLN A 245 41.47 -31.35 -1.22
N LEU A 246 41.68 -30.59 -2.31
CA LEU A 246 41.90 -31.14 -3.64
C LEU A 246 43.21 -31.95 -3.75
N ARG A 247 44.18 -31.69 -2.87
CA ARG A 247 45.40 -32.50 -2.71
C ARG A 247 45.26 -33.64 -1.68
N GLY A 248 44.06 -33.88 -1.17
CA GLY A 248 43.78 -34.99 -0.25
C GLY A 248 43.94 -34.68 1.24
N TRP A 249 44.28 -33.44 1.60
CA TRP A 249 44.27 -33.01 3.01
C TRP A 249 42.85 -32.99 3.58
N LYS A 250 42.71 -33.33 4.86
CA LYS A 250 41.44 -33.30 5.59
C LYS A 250 41.34 -32.09 6.51
N ALA A 251 40.11 -31.70 6.80
CA ALA A 251 39.77 -30.66 7.76
C ALA A 251 39.19 -31.27 9.05
N ALA A 252 39.67 -30.80 10.19
CA ALA A 252 39.07 -31.10 11.50
C ALA A 252 38.28 -29.89 12.00
N TYR A 253 37.05 -30.10 12.45
CA TYR A 253 36.24 -29.07 13.10
C TYR A 253 35.99 -29.42 14.57
N ILE A 254 36.27 -28.49 15.47
CA ILE A 254 36.19 -28.67 16.92
C ILE A 254 35.05 -27.78 17.44
N GLU A 255 33.84 -28.33 17.41
CA GLU A 255 32.59 -27.61 17.70
C GLU A 255 32.50 -27.03 19.13
N ASP A 256 33.08 -27.74 20.10
CA ASP A 256 33.03 -27.42 21.52
C ASP A 256 34.10 -26.40 21.96
N LEU A 257 35.06 -26.06 21.09
CA LEU A 257 36.05 -25.01 21.33
C LEU A 257 35.54 -23.69 20.74
N VAL A 258 35.32 -22.71 21.59
CA VAL A 258 34.71 -21.42 21.21
C VAL A 258 35.74 -20.32 21.28
N VAL A 259 35.86 -19.53 20.21
CA VAL A 259 36.70 -18.34 20.14
C VAL A 259 35.79 -17.13 19.86
N PRO A 260 35.49 -16.29 20.86
CA PRO A 260 34.64 -15.12 20.69
C PRO A 260 35.23 -14.06 19.75
N GLU A 261 34.38 -13.49 18.89
CA GLU A 261 34.66 -12.38 17.99
C GLU A 261 33.80 -11.14 18.33
N GLU A 262 34.21 -9.97 17.87
CA GLU A 262 33.40 -8.74 17.90
C GLU A 262 32.64 -8.52 16.59
N LEU A 263 31.32 -8.44 16.64
CA LEU A 263 30.45 -8.24 15.47
C LEU A 263 30.41 -6.76 15.03
N PRO A 264 30.12 -6.49 13.74
CA PRO A 264 29.82 -5.14 13.28
C PRO A 264 28.55 -4.57 13.92
N VAL A 265 28.68 -3.48 14.66
CA VAL A 265 27.55 -2.79 15.34
C VAL A 265 26.69 -1.92 14.43
N SER A 266 27.18 -1.56 13.23
CA SER A 266 26.46 -0.73 12.25
C SER A 266 26.16 -1.49 10.97
N VAL A 267 25.05 -1.14 10.30
CA VAL A 267 24.64 -1.79 9.04
C VAL A 267 25.65 -1.50 7.94
N ASP A 268 26.25 -0.31 7.91
CA ASP A 268 27.24 0.05 6.89
C ASP A 268 28.56 -0.72 7.08
N ALA A 269 28.99 -0.99 8.33
CA ALA A 269 30.14 -1.85 8.60
C ALA A 269 29.86 -3.30 8.21
N TYR A 270 28.68 -3.81 8.56
CA TYR A 270 28.22 -5.14 8.14
C TYR A 270 28.16 -5.26 6.60
N ARG A 271 27.62 -4.24 5.91
CA ARG A 271 27.53 -4.20 4.44
C ARG A 271 28.91 -4.32 3.79
N ARG A 272 29.92 -3.63 4.32
CA ARG A 272 31.31 -3.74 3.87
C ARG A 272 31.88 -5.14 4.09
N GLN A 273 31.67 -5.74 5.26
CA GLN A 273 32.11 -7.09 5.58
C GLN A 273 31.49 -8.11 4.61
N GLN A 274 30.16 -8.10 4.47
CA GLN A 274 29.45 -9.02 3.57
C GLN A 274 29.81 -8.80 2.10
N SER A 275 30.05 -7.55 1.68
CA SER A 275 30.49 -7.26 0.31
C SER A 275 31.85 -7.90 0.02
N ARG A 276 32.79 -7.85 0.98
CA ARG A 276 34.11 -8.47 0.86
C ARG A 276 34.01 -10.00 0.83
N TRP A 277 33.27 -10.59 1.76
CA TRP A 277 33.07 -12.04 1.83
C TRP A 277 32.38 -12.61 0.58
N ALA A 278 31.34 -11.94 0.08
CA ALA A 278 30.66 -12.32 -1.15
C ALA A 278 31.59 -12.20 -2.37
N THR A 279 32.33 -11.09 -2.50
CA THR A 279 33.26 -10.89 -3.62
C THR A 279 34.33 -11.97 -3.65
N GLY A 280 34.97 -12.24 -2.50
CA GLY A 280 35.99 -13.29 -2.38
C GLY A 280 35.41 -14.68 -2.64
N SER A 281 34.24 -15.00 -2.08
CA SER A 281 33.57 -16.29 -2.31
C SER A 281 33.27 -16.54 -3.78
N PHE A 282 32.76 -15.55 -4.52
CA PHE A 282 32.56 -15.69 -5.96
C PHE A 282 33.88 -15.85 -6.74
N GLN A 283 34.92 -15.10 -6.37
CA GLN A 283 36.25 -15.27 -6.98
C GLN A 283 36.81 -16.68 -6.74
N SER A 284 36.63 -17.22 -5.54
CA SER A 284 36.99 -18.59 -5.18
C SER A 284 36.15 -19.60 -5.98
N ALA A 285 34.84 -19.37 -6.10
CA ALA A 285 33.94 -20.22 -6.90
C ALA A 285 34.37 -20.30 -8.37
N PHE A 286 34.61 -19.16 -9.01
CA PHE A 286 35.03 -19.11 -10.43
C PHE A 286 36.34 -19.85 -10.69
N ARG A 287 37.23 -19.94 -9.70
CA ARG A 287 38.52 -20.61 -9.84
C ARG A 287 38.49 -22.08 -9.43
N LEU A 288 37.72 -22.42 -8.40
CA LEU A 288 37.78 -23.73 -7.75
C LEU A 288 36.67 -24.67 -8.21
N LEU A 289 35.55 -24.17 -8.74
CA LEU A 289 34.44 -25.02 -9.17
C LEU A 289 34.87 -25.99 -10.29
N GLY A 290 35.58 -25.49 -11.31
CA GLY A 290 36.12 -26.33 -12.39
C GLY A 290 37.03 -27.46 -11.88
N PRO A 291 38.09 -27.15 -11.11
CA PRO A 291 38.94 -28.15 -10.45
C PRO A 291 38.17 -29.15 -9.58
N VAL A 292 37.21 -28.69 -8.76
CA VAL A 292 36.36 -29.56 -7.93
C VAL A 292 35.57 -30.55 -8.79
N MET A 293 34.93 -30.06 -9.86
CA MET A 293 34.10 -30.92 -10.71
C MET A 293 34.94 -31.95 -11.48
N ARG A 294 36.18 -31.60 -11.83
CA ARG A 294 37.14 -32.49 -12.52
C ARG A 294 37.92 -33.43 -11.58
N SER A 295 37.88 -33.23 -10.28
CA SER A 295 38.58 -34.09 -9.31
C SER A 295 37.97 -35.48 -9.20
N ASP A 296 38.67 -36.43 -8.57
CA ASP A 296 38.18 -37.79 -8.29
C ASP A 296 37.28 -37.87 -7.04
N ALA A 297 36.86 -36.72 -6.49
CA ALA A 297 36.01 -36.67 -5.32
C ALA A 297 34.62 -37.31 -5.57
N ARG A 298 34.02 -37.88 -4.52
CA ARG A 298 32.67 -38.44 -4.56
C ARG A 298 31.65 -37.40 -5.07
N VAL A 299 30.65 -37.82 -5.83
CA VAL A 299 29.60 -36.93 -6.39
C VAL A 299 28.94 -36.06 -5.30
N ALA A 300 28.65 -36.64 -4.14
CA ALA A 300 28.12 -35.89 -3.00
C ALA A 300 29.06 -34.77 -2.51
N VAL A 301 30.39 -35.02 -2.51
CA VAL A 301 31.39 -34.00 -2.15
C VAL A 301 31.41 -32.89 -3.19
N LYS A 302 31.39 -33.23 -4.49
CA LYS A 302 31.32 -32.27 -5.60
C LYS A 302 30.09 -31.37 -5.50
N PHE A 303 28.91 -31.97 -5.27
CA PHE A 303 27.66 -31.24 -5.07
C PHE A 303 27.72 -30.31 -3.86
N GLN A 304 28.15 -30.81 -2.70
CA GLN A 304 28.27 -30.01 -1.47
C GLN A 304 29.29 -28.87 -1.61
N ALA A 305 30.37 -29.09 -2.35
CA ALA A 305 31.37 -28.08 -2.66
C ALA A 305 30.82 -27.02 -3.62
N ALA A 306 30.09 -27.42 -4.66
CA ALA A 306 29.44 -26.49 -5.59
C ALA A 306 28.42 -25.59 -4.88
N VAL A 307 27.54 -26.18 -4.06
CA VAL A 307 26.54 -25.42 -3.28
C VAL A 307 27.20 -24.46 -2.30
N HIS A 308 28.31 -24.87 -1.66
CA HIS A 308 29.05 -24.00 -0.74
C HIS A 308 29.67 -22.79 -1.44
N LEU A 309 30.43 -23.05 -2.52
CA LEU A 309 31.12 -22.00 -3.28
C LEU A 309 30.13 -21.01 -3.89
N LEU A 310 28.94 -21.48 -4.28
CA LEU A 310 27.89 -20.67 -4.88
C LEU A 310 26.83 -20.15 -3.89
N ALA A 311 27.00 -20.34 -2.58
CA ALA A 311 25.98 -19.99 -1.57
C ALA A 311 25.59 -18.50 -1.60
N TYR A 312 26.55 -17.59 -1.83
CA TYR A 312 26.27 -16.16 -2.01
C TYR A 312 25.44 -15.86 -3.27
N GLY A 313 25.31 -16.79 -4.22
CA GLY A 313 24.48 -16.66 -5.42
C GLY A 313 22.97 -16.64 -5.15
N VAL A 314 22.52 -17.05 -3.96
CA VAL A 314 21.10 -17.06 -3.56
C VAL A 314 20.49 -15.65 -3.64
N GLY A 315 21.18 -14.64 -3.10
CA GLY A 315 20.69 -13.25 -3.13
C GLY A 315 20.43 -12.73 -4.55
N PRO A 316 21.42 -12.80 -5.47
CA PRO A 316 21.23 -12.46 -6.88
C PRO A 316 20.10 -13.24 -7.56
N VAL A 317 20.00 -14.56 -7.35
CA VAL A 317 18.94 -15.41 -7.92
C VAL A 317 17.56 -14.95 -7.45
N MET A 318 17.41 -14.67 -6.15
CA MET A 318 16.16 -14.16 -5.59
C MET A 318 15.79 -12.77 -6.14
N LEU A 319 16.77 -11.90 -6.36
CA LEU A 319 16.51 -10.58 -6.93
C LEU A 319 16.09 -10.64 -8.40
N VAL A 320 16.67 -11.55 -9.19
CA VAL A 320 16.23 -11.82 -10.58
C VAL A 320 14.79 -12.32 -10.59
N GLN A 321 14.41 -13.17 -9.64
CA GLN A 321 13.04 -13.64 -9.48
C GLN A 321 12.07 -12.50 -9.16
N LEU A 322 12.42 -11.61 -8.21
CA LEU A 322 11.64 -10.41 -7.90
C LEU A 322 11.45 -9.51 -9.13
N ALA A 323 12.51 -9.32 -9.93
CA ALA A 323 12.49 -8.48 -11.13
C ALA A 323 11.59 -9.03 -12.25
N CYS A 324 11.28 -10.33 -12.25
CA CYS A 324 10.37 -10.94 -13.21
C CYS A 324 8.89 -10.67 -12.88
N TYR A 325 8.54 -10.41 -11.62
CA TYR A 325 7.14 -10.29 -11.20
C TYR A 325 6.34 -9.13 -11.80
N PRO A 326 6.87 -7.90 -11.98
CA PRO A 326 6.11 -6.84 -12.64
C PRO A 326 5.65 -7.24 -14.03
N LEU A 327 6.55 -7.84 -14.83
CA LEU A 327 6.23 -8.32 -16.18
C LEU A 327 5.18 -9.43 -16.13
N LEU A 328 5.31 -10.38 -15.20
CA LEU A 328 4.36 -11.48 -15.06
C LEU A 328 2.97 -11.01 -14.61
N LEU A 329 2.89 -10.06 -13.68
CA LEU A 329 1.63 -9.48 -13.21
C LEU A 329 0.92 -8.72 -14.33
N VAL A 330 1.68 -8.02 -15.19
CA VAL A 330 1.11 -7.35 -16.37
C VAL A 330 0.65 -8.35 -17.44
N THR A 331 1.39 -9.43 -17.68
CA THR A 331 1.07 -10.38 -18.76
C THR A 331 0.03 -11.44 -18.40
N PHE A 332 -0.05 -11.86 -17.13
CA PHE A 332 -0.90 -12.97 -16.66
C PHE A 332 -1.88 -12.56 -15.56
N GLY A 333 -2.02 -11.26 -15.28
CA GLY A 333 -2.94 -10.75 -14.27
C GLY A 333 -4.39 -10.60 -14.73
N TRP A 334 -4.69 -10.79 -16.02
CA TRP A 334 -6.01 -10.47 -16.57
C TRP A 334 -6.96 -11.69 -16.55
N PRO A 335 -8.28 -11.49 -16.38
CA PRO A 335 -9.28 -12.56 -16.45
C PRO A 335 -9.15 -13.33 -17.77
N GLY A 336 -8.85 -14.63 -17.70
CA GLY A 336 -8.67 -15.51 -18.87
C GLY A 336 -7.25 -16.04 -19.09
N PHE A 337 -6.23 -15.46 -18.45
CA PHE A 337 -4.84 -15.94 -18.52
C PHE A 337 -4.35 -16.41 -17.15
N GLN A 338 -4.55 -17.68 -16.82
CA GLN A 338 -4.00 -18.26 -15.59
C GLN A 338 -2.51 -18.56 -15.77
N LEU A 339 -1.72 -18.35 -14.69
CA LEU A 339 -0.38 -18.92 -14.63
C LEU A 339 -0.50 -20.43 -14.82
N PRO A 340 0.33 -21.05 -15.67
CA PRO A 340 0.29 -22.49 -15.87
C PRO A 340 0.35 -23.24 -14.52
N TRP A 341 -0.37 -24.35 -14.42
CA TRP A 341 -0.49 -25.18 -13.20
C TRP A 341 0.87 -25.50 -12.52
N PHE A 342 1.95 -25.66 -13.29
CA PHE A 342 3.30 -25.87 -12.74
C PHE A 342 3.83 -24.71 -11.87
N VAL A 343 3.30 -23.48 -12.02
CA VAL A 343 3.65 -22.30 -11.21
C VAL A 343 2.88 -22.30 -9.87
N ALA A 344 1.63 -22.79 -9.86
CA ALA A 344 0.83 -22.91 -8.65
C ALA A 344 1.40 -24.00 -7.72
N ASP A 345 1.82 -25.15 -8.24
CA ASP A 345 2.41 -26.24 -7.43
C ASP A 345 3.85 -25.93 -6.96
N SER A 346 4.61 -25.15 -7.73
CA SER A 346 5.93 -24.65 -7.31
C SER A 346 5.85 -23.59 -6.19
N SER A 347 4.65 -23.07 -5.88
CA SER A 347 4.43 -22.23 -4.69
C SER A 347 4.57 -23.00 -3.38
N ALA A 348 4.13 -24.27 -3.33
CA ALA A 348 4.32 -25.14 -2.17
C ALA A 348 5.82 -25.45 -1.92
N ILE A 349 6.58 -25.58 -3.00
CA ILE A 349 8.04 -25.68 -2.99
C ILE A 349 8.67 -24.39 -2.44
N THR A 350 8.15 -23.21 -2.82
CA THR A 350 8.60 -21.90 -2.31
C THR A 350 8.41 -21.76 -0.79
N ILE A 351 7.31 -22.30 -0.25
CA ILE A 351 7.07 -22.36 1.21
C ILE A 351 8.11 -23.29 1.88
N LEU A 352 8.37 -24.46 1.30
CA LEU A 352 9.33 -25.42 1.84
C LEU A 352 10.77 -24.86 1.85
N VAL A 353 11.16 -24.13 0.80
CA VAL A 353 12.46 -23.46 0.66
C VAL A 353 12.60 -22.27 1.58
N GLY A 354 11.56 -21.45 1.73
CA GLY A 354 11.57 -20.31 2.64
C GLY A 354 11.64 -20.71 4.11
N VAL A 355 11.15 -21.90 4.47
CA VAL A 355 11.20 -22.39 5.86
C VAL A 355 12.54 -23.08 6.19
N ALA A 356 13.26 -23.62 5.21
CA ALA A 356 14.48 -24.40 5.45
C ALA A 356 15.60 -23.64 6.19
N PRO A 357 15.98 -22.40 5.82
CA PRO A 357 16.97 -21.62 6.60
C PRO A 357 16.52 -21.38 8.04
N TRP A 358 15.22 -21.13 8.25
CA TRP A 358 14.66 -20.89 9.58
C TRP A 358 14.77 -22.12 10.48
N LEU A 359 14.44 -23.32 9.96
CA LEU A 359 14.67 -24.58 10.68
C LEU A 359 16.15 -24.78 11.01
N GLY A 360 17.04 -24.42 10.08
CA GLY A 360 18.49 -24.42 10.29
C GLY A 360 18.92 -23.53 11.44
N PHE A 361 18.45 -22.27 11.49
CA PHE A 361 18.76 -21.35 12.59
C PHE A 361 18.22 -21.87 13.93
N VAL A 362 17.00 -22.42 13.95
CA VAL A 362 16.42 -23.04 15.16
C VAL A 362 17.29 -24.21 15.62
N ALA A 363 17.71 -25.08 14.71
CA ALA A 363 18.61 -26.21 15.01
C ALA A 363 19.98 -25.75 15.51
N ALA A 364 20.52 -24.66 14.97
CA ALA A 364 21.77 -24.07 15.46
C ALA A 364 21.60 -23.59 16.91
N GLN A 365 20.50 -22.90 17.24
CA GLN A 365 20.24 -22.44 18.60
C GLN A 365 20.03 -23.59 19.59
N THR A 366 19.35 -24.67 19.18
CA THR A 366 19.22 -25.88 20.03
C THR A 366 20.55 -26.58 20.24
N ARG A 367 21.38 -26.72 19.19
CA ARG A 367 22.75 -27.25 19.30
C ARG A 367 23.66 -26.39 20.16
N ARG A 368 23.41 -25.07 20.25
CA ARG A 368 24.09 -24.18 21.19
C ARG A 368 23.67 -24.38 22.66
N GLY A 369 22.68 -25.24 22.94
CA GLY A 369 22.13 -25.48 24.28
C GLY A 369 21.00 -24.53 24.67
N ARG A 370 20.48 -23.72 23.73
CA ARG A 370 19.32 -22.84 23.98
C ARG A 370 18.02 -23.57 23.64
N ARG A 371 16.91 -23.07 24.18
CA ARG A 371 15.58 -23.60 23.88
C ARG A 371 15.19 -23.28 22.42
N TRP A 372 14.45 -24.16 21.75
CA TRP A 372 14.14 -24.02 20.31
C TRP A 372 13.52 -22.67 19.94
N TRP A 373 12.67 -22.10 20.81
CA TRP A 373 12.01 -20.82 20.56
C TRP A 373 12.97 -19.62 20.59
N SER A 374 14.19 -19.77 21.12
CA SER A 374 15.21 -18.73 21.03
C SER A 374 15.64 -18.44 19.59
N GLY A 375 15.39 -19.38 18.67
CA GLY A 375 15.57 -19.24 17.24
C GLY A 375 14.39 -18.59 16.49
N ILE A 376 13.24 -18.34 17.12
CA ILE A 376 12.09 -17.68 16.45
C ILE A 376 12.48 -16.35 15.77
N PRO A 377 13.28 -15.46 16.40
CA PRO A 377 13.71 -14.21 15.78
C PRO A 377 14.49 -14.37 14.47
N SER A 378 15.08 -15.56 14.22
CA SER A 378 15.86 -15.83 13.01
C SER A 378 15.04 -15.81 11.72
N LEU A 379 13.70 -15.81 11.79
CA LEU A 379 12.85 -15.52 10.64
C LEU A 379 13.23 -14.18 9.99
N LEU A 380 13.66 -13.22 10.82
CA LEU A 380 14.11 -11.90 10.35
C LEU A 380 15.50 -11.94 9.70
N CYS A 381 16.31 -13.00 9.88
CA CYS A 381 17.56 -13.16 9.15
C CYS A 381 17.31 -13.27 7.64
N GLN A 382 16.19 -13.88 7.22
CA GLN A 382 15.83 -13.97 5.80
C GLN A 382 15.39 -12.62 5.25
N VAL A 383 14.59 -11.87 6.00
CA VAL A 383 14.19 -10.49 5.66
C VAL A 383 15.44 -9.61 5.50
N PHE A 384 16.37 -9.68 6.45
CA PHE A 384 17.62 -8.94 6.38
C PHE A 384 18.49 -9.41 5.20
N GLY A 385 18.58 -10.72 4.97
CA GLY A 385 19.29 -11.32 3.83
C GLY A 385 18.73 -10.87 2.48
N ALA A 386 17.40 -10.79 2.34
CA ALA A 386 16.74 -10.24 1.16
C ALA A 386 17.10 -8.76 0.95
N GLY A 387 17.13 -7.96 2.01
CA GLY A 387 17.59 -6.56 1.95
C GLY A 387 19.06 -6.41 1.54
N MET A 388 19.90 -7.40 1.85
CA MET A 388 21.32 -7.45 1.47
C MET A 388 21.57 -7.96 0.04
N SER A 389 20.53 -8.40 -0.68
CA SER A 389 20.66 -8.98 -2.03
C SER A 389 21.33 -8.04 -3.04
N LEU A 390 21.00 -6.74 -3.02
CA LEU A 390 21.62 -5.73 -3.87
C LEU A 390 23.13 -5.62 -3.60
N ASN A 391 23.54 -5.64 -2.33
CA ASN A 391 24.95 -5.63 -1.96
C ASN A 391 25.70 -6.85 -2.50
N THR A 392 25.05 -8.01 -2.51
CA THR A 392 25.61 -9.26 -3.06
C THR A 392 25.69 -9.25 -4.59
N VAL A 393 24.73 -8.64 -5.29
CA VAL A 393 24.79 -8.42 -6.74
C VAL A 393 25.96 -7.51 -7.12
N ILE A 394 26.18 -6.44 -6.35
CA ILE A 394 27.35 -5.54 -6.53
C ILE A 394 28.66 -6.30 -6.23
N ALA A 395 28.66 -7.20 -5.25
CA ALA A 395 29.83 -8.04 -4.97
C ALA A 395 30.12 -9.04 -6.11
N LEU A 396 29.08 -9.62 -6.72
CA LEU A 396 29.19 -10.49 -7.89
C LEU A 396 29.75 -9.74 -9.11
N SER A 397 29.35 -8.49 -9.35
CA SER A 397 29.91 -7.71 -10.47
C SER A 397 31.39 -7.36 -10.23
N ARG A 398 31.78 -7.10 -8.97
CA ARG A 398 33.18 -6.87 -8.60
C ARG A 398 34.05 -8.11 -8.71
N SER A 399 33.51 -9.29 -8.44
CA SER A 399 34.26 -10.55 -8.47
C SER A 399 34.70 -10.98 -9.87
N LEU A 400 34.08 -10.43 -10.92
CA LEU A 400 34.50 -10.60 -12.32
C LEU A 400 35.90 -10.04 -12.58
N ARG A 401 36.39 -9.11 -11.75
CA ARG A 401 37.76 -8.60 -11.79
C ARG A 401 38.66 -9.46 -10.90
N SER A 402 39.89 -9.72 -11.34
CA SER A 402 40.89 -10.40 -10.53
C SER A 402 41.39 -9.49 -9.39
N GLY A 403 41.50 -10.03 -8.17
CA GLY A 403 41.91 -9.26 -7.00
C GLY A 403 40.85 -8.27 -6.53
N GLY A 404 41.24 -7.30 -5.72
CA GLY A 404 40.34 -6.28 -5.19
C GLY A 404 40.98 -5.53 -4.03
N VAL A 405 40.45 -4.36 -3.69
CA VAL A 405 40.91 -3.59 -2.53
C VAL A 405 40.28 -4.18 -1.27
N PHE A 406 41.10 -4.66 -0.33
CA PHE A 406 40.63 -5.06 0.98
C PHE A 406 40.22 -3.84 1.80
N VAL A 407 38.92 -3.58 1.85
CA VAL A 407 38.35 -2.57 2.76
C VAL A 407 38.09 -3.24 4.12
N ARG A 408 38.77 -2.74 5.15
CA ARG A 408 38.66 -3.27 6.51
C ARG A 408 37.27 -3.03 7.10
N THR A 409 36.87 -3.91 8.01
CA THR A 409 35.65 -3.74 8.80
C THR A 409 36.03 -3.09 10.12
N PRO A 410 35.56 -1.86 10.43
CA PRO A 410 35.97 -1.19 11.67
C PRO A 410 35.43 -1.92 12.91
N LYS A 411 36.25 -1.97 13.97
CA LYS A 411 35.97 -2.57 15.28
C LYS A 411 36.15 -1.52 16.37
N HIS A 412 35.37 -1.64 17.45
CA HIS A 412 35.11 -0.55 18.38
C HIS A 412 35.25 -0.95 19.86
N HIS A 413 35.75 -2.16 20.14
CA HIS A 413 35.87 -2.74 21.47
C HIS A 413 34.51 -2.87 22.18
N ILE A 414 33.49 -3.31 21.43
CA ILE A 414 32.14 -3.51 21.94
C ILE A 414 32.03 -4.92 22.53
N VAL A 415 31.60 -4.98 23.79
CA VAL A 415 31.41 -6.19 24.60
C VAL A 415 30.12 -6.15 25.41
N GLN A 416 29.52 -4.96 25.62
CA GLN A 416 28.33 -4.78 26.44
C GLN A 416 27.38 -3.75 25.83
N ALA A 417 26.09 -3.92 26.09
CA ALA A 417 25.06 -2.98 25.67
C ALA A 417 25.29 -1.58 26.26
N GLY A 418 25.09 -0.54 25.45
CA GLY A 418 25.22 0.85 25.85
C GLY A 418 26.62 1.47 25.65
N GLN A 419 27.62 0.69 25.24
CA GLN A 419 28.90 1.25 24.80
C GLN A 419 28.71 2.09 23.53
N GLU A 420 29.29 3.29 23.52
CA GLU A 420 29.20 4.21 22.40
C GLU A 420 30.36 4.00 21.42
N TRP A 421 30.01 3.96 20.14
CA TRP A 421 30.97 3.77 19.04
C TRP A 421 30.92 4.91 18.02
N ARG A 422 29.85 5.70 17.99
CA ARG A 422 29.56 6.64 16.87
C ARG A 422 30.52 7.83 16.76
N ASP A 423 31.21 8.17 17.84
CA ASP A 423 32.27 9.20 17.92
C ASP A 423 33.69 8.62 17.76
N GLN A 424 33.83 7.29 17.68
CA GLN A 424 35.12 6.64 17.50
C GLN A 424 35.69 6.80 16.07
N ALA A 425 37.00 6.58 15.95
CA ALA A 425 37.71 6.60 14.68
C ALA A 425 37.15 5.54 13.70
N TYR A 426 37.35 5.77 12.40
CA TYR A 426 36.96 4.88 11.30
C TYR A 426 35.45 4.64 11.10
N VAL A 427 34.60 5.25 11.92
CA VAL A 427 33.14 5.23 11.71
C VAL A 427 32.78 5.95 10.41
N ARG A 428 32.26 5.17 9.46
CA ARG A 428 31.73 5.61 8.17
C ARG A 428 30.30 5.13 8.02
N VAL A 429 29.38 6.09 7.95
CA VAL A 429 27.93 5.91 7.80
C VAL A 429 27.39 6.76 6.64
N GLY A 430 26.20 6.43 6.15
CA GLY A 430 25.53 7.16 5.07
C GLY A 430 25.91 6.63 3.68
N ASP A 431 26.04 5.31 3.52
CA ASP A 431 26.25 4.70 2.21
C ASP A 431 25.08 5.05 1.27
N PRO A 432 25.33 5.70 0.11
CA PRO A 432 24.26 6.12 -0.81
C PRO A 432 23.44 4.96 -1.35
N ARG A 433 23.94 3.71 -1.27
CA ARG A 433 23.17 2.51 -1.62
C ARG A 433 21.88 2.37 -0.82
N ALA A 434 21.81 2.92 0.39
CA ALA A 434 20.60 2.92 1.21
C ALA A 434 19.41 3.59 0.49
N LEU A 435 19.66 4.60 -0.36
CA LEU A 435 18.61 5.23 -1.17
C LEU A 435 18.10 4.28 -2.25
N ILE A 436 19.01 3.57 -2.93
CA ILE A 436 18.66 2.57 -3.95
C ILE A 436 17.87 1.43 -3.33
N GLU A 437 18.32 0.93 -2.17
CA GLU A 437 17.59 -0.06 -1.37
C GLU A 437 16.20 0.49 -1.00
N GLY A 438 16.09 1.74 -0.52
CA GLY A 438 14.81 2.38 -0.23
C GLY A 438 13.85 2.41 -1.42
N PHE A 439 14.31 2.84 -2.60
CA PHE A 439 13.50 2.85 -3.83
C PHE A 439 13.12 1.44 -4.29
N ALA A 440 14.05 0.48 -4.24
CA ALA A 440 13.77 -0.91 -4.56
C ALA A 440 12.72 -1.50 -3.59
N GLY A 441 12.80 -1.15 -2.31
CA GLY A 441 11.83 -1.52 -1.29
C GLY A 441 10.44 -0.95 -1.54
N LEU A 442 10.34 0.33 -1.93
CA LEU A 442 9.07 0.95 -2.32
C LEU A 442 8.49 0.34 -3.61
N GLY A 443 9.34 0.04 -4.60
CA GLY A 443 8.92 -0.65 -5.81
C GLY A 443 8.38 -2.06 -5.52
N ALA A 444 9.06 -2.80 -4.65
CA ALA A 444 8.60 -4.10 -4.18
C ALA A 444 7.28 -4.01 -3.40
N LEU A 445 7.12 -2.97 -2.57
CA LEU A 445 5.89 -2.72 -1.83
C LEU A 445 4.71 -2.42 -2.76
N GLY A 446 4.95 -1.65 -3.83
CA GLY A 446 3.93 -1.33 -4.84
C GLY A 446 3.38 -2.55 -5.58
N MET A 447 4.16 -3.63 -5.68
CA MET A 447 3.69 -4.89 -6.29
C MET A 447 2.69 -5.66 -5.42
N VAL A 448 2.77 -5.52 -4.09
CA VAL A 448 1.95 -6.29 -3.13
C VAL A 448 0.43 -6.10 -3.34
N PRO A 449 -0.11 -4.87 -3.36
CA PRO A 449 -1.55 -4.68 -3.54
C PRO A 449 -2.03 -5.17 -4.91
N LEU A 450 -1.23 -4.97 -5.97
CA LEU A 450 -1.54 -5.46 -7.31
C LEU A 450 -1.60 -7.00 -7.32
N ALA A 451 -0.60 -7.66 -6.74
CA ALA A 451 -0.57 -9.11 -6.65
C ALA A 451 -1.77 -9.66 -5.84
N LEU A 452 -2.16 -9.02 -4.74
CA LEU A 452 -3.34 -9.41 -3.96
C LEU A 452 -4.65 -9.22 -4.74
N ALA A 453 -4.80 -8.10 -5.45
CA ALA A 453 -5.98 -7.81 -6.26
C ALA A 453 -6.17 -8.86 -7.39
N LEU A 454 -5.06 -9.41 -7.90
CA LEU A 454 -5.03 -10.44 -8.93
C LEU A 454 -5.05 -11.88 -8.39
N GLY A 455 -5.23 -12.07 -7.07
CA GLY A 455 -5.23 -13.39 -6.43
C GLY A 455 -3.87 -14.09 -6.35
N GLN A 456 -2.77 -13.37 -6.61
CA GLN A 456 -1.40 -13.89 -6.66
C GLN A 456 -0.68 -13.78 -5.30
N PHE A 457 -1.19 -14.50 -4.29
CA PHE A 457 -0.73 -14.40 -2.89
C PHE A 457 0.76 -14.70 -2.69
N LEU A 458 1.34 -15.66 -3.42
CA LEU A 458 2.76 -15.99 -3.26
C LEU A 458 3.68 -14.85 -3.73
N ILE A 459 3.32 -14.20 -4.84
CA ILE A 459 4.04 -13.02 -5.34
C ILE A 459 3.94 -11.89 -4.30
N ALA A 460 2.76 -11.69 -3.71
CA ALA A 460 2.58 -10.71 -2.63
C ALA A 460 3.45 -11.00 -1.41
N ILE A 461 3.56 -12.26 -0.97
CA ILE A 461 4.42 -12.67 0.16
C ILE A 461 5.90 -12.41 -0.17
N TYR A 462 6.35 -12.83 -1.36
CA TYR A 462 7.76 -12.70 -1.76
C TYR A 462 8.15 -11.24 -1.95
N ALA A 463 7.33 -10.45 -2.66
CA ALA A 463 7.53 -9.02 -2.83
C ALA A 463 7.47 -8.29 -1.50
N GLY A 464 6.57 -8.69 -0.59
CA GLY A 464 6.47 -8.15 0.77
C GLY A 464 7.72 -8.41 1.61
N MET A 465 8.30 -9.60 1.53
CA MET A 465 9.56 -9.94 2.21
C MET A 465 10.70 -9.05 1.71
N PHE A 466 10.82 -8.85 0.40
CA PHE A 466 11.83 -7.99 -0.21
C PHE A 466 11.62 -6.51 0.11
N ALA A 467 10.37 -6.04 0.05
CA ALA A 467 10.00 -4.69 0.46
C ALA A 467 10.44 -4.42 1.90
N LEU A 468 10.07 -5.32 2.82
CA LEU A 468 10.47 -5.22 4.23
C LEU A 468 11.98 -5.27 4.39
N GLY A 469 12.66 -6.20 3.71
CA GLY A 469 14.11 -6.36 3.79
C GLY A 469 14.87 -5.10 3.37
N PHE A 470 14.58 -4.60 2.17
CA PHE A 470 15.22 -3.39 1.65
C PHE A 470 14.91 -2.15 2.49
N LEU A 471 13.64 -1.95 2.88
CA LEU A 471 13.25 -0.82 3.71
C LEU A 471 13.90 -0.87 5.11
N VAL A 472 14.04 -2.06 5.71
CA VAL A 472 14.71 -2.22 7.01
C VAL A 472 16.21 -1.90 6.89
N VAL A 473 16.90 -2.42 5.88
CA VAL A 473 18.34 -2.15 5.68
C VAL A 473 18.56 -0.65 5.40
N ALA A 474 17.73 -0.04 4.55
CA ALA A 474 17.78 1.38 4.26
C ALA A 474 17.49 2.24 5.51
N ALA A 475 16.47 1.88 6.29
CA ALA A 475 16.09 2.59 7.51
C ALA A 475 17.17 2.50 8.58
N LEU A 476 17.78 1.32 8.80
CA LEU A 476 18.87 1.16 9.76
C LEU A 476 20.11 1.98 9.36
N SER A 477 20.46 2.00 8.07
CA SER A 477 21.54 2.84 7.56
C SER A 477 21.25 4.34 7.76
N LEU A 478 19.99 4.78 7.52
CA LEU A 478 19.56 6.15 7.78
C LEU A 478 19.61 6.49 9.28
N VAL A 479 19.19 5.58 10.15
CA VAL A 479 19.26 5.76 11.62
C VAL A 479 20.71 5.90 12.07
N ASP A 480 21.61 5.00 11.62
CA ASP A 480 23.04 5.09 11.92
C ASP A 480 23.62 6.45 11.45
N PHE A 481 23.25 6.90 10.24
CA PHE A 481 23.67 8.20 9.70
C PHE A 481 23.18 9.37 10.56
N LEU A 482 21.88 9.41 10.89
CA LEU A 482 21.28 10.48 11.68
C LEU A 482 21.82 10.51 13.10
N GLU A 483 22.02 9.36 13.73
CA GLU A 483 22.56 9.26 15.09
C GLU A 483 24.02 9.72 15.15
N VAL A 484 24.86 9.30 14.20
CA VAL A 484 26.26 9.77 14.09
C VAL A 484 26.30 11.28 13.83
N LEU A 485 25.47 11.78 12.91
CA LEU A 485 25.40 13.21 12.60
C LEU A 485 24.96 14.02 13.84
N THR A 486 23.93 13.55 14.53
CA THR A 486 23.41 14.17 15.75
C THR A 486 24.46 14.18 16.85
N LEU A 487 25.15 13.06 17.09
CA LEU A 487 26.19 12.99 18.10
C LEU A 487 27.34 13.95 17.80
N ARG A 488 27.85 13.92 16.56
CA ARG A 488 29.01 14.72 16.14
C ARG A 488 28.71 16.22 16.08
N ARG A 489 27.48 16.63 15.73
CA ARG A 489 27.11 18.06 15.60
C ARG A 489 26.42 18.65 16.83
N LEU A 490 25.59 17.87 17.53
CA LEU A 490 24.68 18.35 18.57
C LEU A 490 24.96 17.72 19.95
N GLY A 491 25.84 16.72 20.03
CA GLY A 491 26.27 16.09 21.27
C GLY A 491 25.31 15.05 21.86
N ARG A 492 25.75 14.39 22.94
CA ARG A 492 25.08 13.22 23.55
C ARG A 492 23.65 13.50 24.03
N ARG A 493 23.36 14.72 24.52
CA ARG A 493 22.01 15.11 24.97
C ARG A 493 21.00 15.16 23.82
N ALA A 494 21.43 15.56 22.62
CA ALA A 494 20.58 15.55 21.44
C ALA A 494 20.38 14.12 20.93
N LEU A 495 21.46 13.31 20.90
CA LEU A 495 21.39 11.90 20.54
C LEU A 495 20.38 11.14 21.40
N SER A 496 20.43 11.32 22.73
CA SER A 496 19.50 10.61 23.62
C SER A 496 18.03 10.99 23.40
N ARG A 497 17.75 12.25 23.02
CA ARG A 497 16.40 12.69 22.62
C ARG A 497 15.97 12.05 21.30
N VAL A 498 16.86 12.00 20.30
CA VAL A 498 16.59 11.35 19.02
C VAL A 498 16.33 9.86 19.21
N GLN A 499 17.17 9.15 19.97
CA GLN A 499 16.99 7.73 20.30
C GLN A 499 15.68 7.47 21.05
N ALA A 500 15.29 8.38 21.96
CA ALA A 500 14.01 8.28 22.67
C ALA A 500 12.80 8.50 21.74
N ALA A 501 12.91 9.40 20.77
CA ALA A 501 11.84 9.77 19.85
C ALA A 501 11.72 8.87 18.61
N ALA A 502 12.83 8.33 18.10
CA ALA A 502 12.87 7.63 16.82
C ALA A 502 11.87 6.46 16.70
N PRO A 503 11.71 5.58 17.72
CA PRO A 503 10.71 4.51 17.64
C PRO A 503 9.27 5.04 17.62
N ALA A 504 9.02 6.20 18.25
CA ALA A 504 7.70 6.83 18.24
C ALA A 504 7.39 7.41 16.86
N VAL A 505 8.34 8.14 16.27
CA VAL A 505 8.23 8.71 14.92
C VAL A 505 8.05 7.60 13.89
N GLY A 506 8.83 6.52 13.98
CA GLY A 506 8.69 5.36 13.08
C GLY A 506 7.33 4.68 13.19
N LEU A 507 6.83 4.47 14.42
CA LEU A 507 5.51 3.87 14.64
C LEU A 507 4.36 4.76 14.13
N LEU A 508 4.41 6.05 14.42
CA LEU A 508 3.40 7.01 13.97
C LEU A 508 3.46 7.20 12.45
N GLY A 509 4.65 7.20 11.86
CA GLY A 509 4.86 7.26 10.41
C GLY A 509 4.30 6.03 9.69
N LEU A 510 4.58 4.82 10.21
CA LEU A 510 3.95 3.60 9.70
C LEU A 510 2.42 3.66 9.83
N GLY A 511 1.92 4.15 10.96
CA GLY A 511 0.50 4.35 11.16
C GLY A 511 -0.12 5.32 10.16
N ALA A 512 0.56 6.43 9.86
CA ALA A 512 0.13 7.39 8.84
C ALA A 512 0.05 6.76 7.44
N ILE A 513 1.05 5.93 7.07
CA ILE A 513 1.05 5.19 5.81
C ILE A 513 -0.16 4.25 5.75
N LEU A 514 -0.42 3.47 6.80
CA LEU A 514 -1.56 2.56 6.84
C LEU A 514 -2.90 3.31 6.69
N LEU A 515 -3.06 4.44 7.37
CA LEU A 515 -4.26 5.27 7.27
C LEU A 515 -4.43 5.88 5.87
N LEU A 516 -3.34 6.32 5.22
CA LEU A 516 -3.37 6.82 3.85
C LEU A 516 -3.68 5.72 2.83
N VAL A 517 -3.17 4.50 3.04
CA VAL A 517 -3.52 3.33 2.22
C VAL A 517 -5.00 3.00 2.38
N ALA A 518 -5.52 2.99 3.61
CA ALA A 518 -6.95 2.81 3.87
C ALA A 518 -7.80 3.90 3.18
N ALA A 519 -7.32 5.14 3.12
CA ALA A 519 -7.97 6.24 2.40
C ALA A 519 -8.03 6.05 0.87
N GLN A 520 -7.27 5.10 0.29
CA GLN A 520 -7.38 4.76 -1.13
C GLN A 520 -8.48 3.71 -1.41
N LEU A 521 -9.00 3.02 -0.39
CA LEU A 521 -10.09 2.05 -0.58
C LEU A 521 -11.40 2.76 -0.99
N PRO A 522 -12.29 2.15 -1.78
CA PRO A 522 -13.57 2.75 -2.14
C PRO A 522 -14.37 3.22 -0.92
N GLU A 523 -15.11 4.33 -1.03
CA GLU A 523 -15.94 4.84 0.06
C GLU A 523 -17.10 3.85 0.33
N PRO A 524 -17.10 3.15 1.47
CA PRO A 524 -18.09 2.10 1.75
C PRO A 524 -19.48 2.62 2.10
N PHE A 525 -19.63 3.89 2.46
CA PHE A 525 -20.82 4.39 3.12
C PHE A 525 -21.41 5.61 2.43
N GLU A 526 -22.74 5.64 2.30
CA GLU A 526 -23.47 6.81 1.78
C GLU A 526 -23.24 8.08 2.60
N ASP A 527 -23.02 7.95 3.92
CA ASP A 527 -22.73 9.08 4.80
C ASP A 527 -21.51 9.90 4.35
N GLY A 528 -20.49 9.24 3.80
CA GLY A 528 -19.31 9.93 3.28
C GLY A 528 -19.67 10.85 2.12
N TYR A 529 -20.53 10.37 1.22
CA TYR A 529 -21.09 11.17 0.13
C TYR A 529 -22.07 12.25 0.65
N GLY A 530 -22.84 11.97 1.70
CA GLY A 530 -23.73 12.97 2.31
C GLY A 530 -22.95 14.14 2.91
N HIS A 531 -21.90 13.85 3.67
CA HIS A 531 -21.00 14.86 4.21
C HIS A 531 -20.26 15.64 3.11
N TRP A 532 -19.89 14.97 2.02
CA TRP A 532 -19.39 15.63 0.83
C TRP A 532 -20.40 16.62 0.25
N LEU A 533 -21.66 16.21 0.04
CA LEU A 533 -22.67 17.05 -0.62
C LEU A 533 -22.93 18.33 0.16
N ILE A 534 -23.07 18.25 1.48
CA ILE A 534 -23.26 19.42 2.35
C ILE A 534 -22.04 20.35 2.29
N ALA A 535 -20.82 19.78 2.35
CA ALA A 535 -19.59 20.56 2.29
C ALA A 535 -19.37 21.19 0.90
N ALA A 536 -19.69 20.47 -0.17
CA ALA A 536 -19.60 20.93 -1.55
C ALA A 536 -20.62 22.05 -1.80
N ASN A 537 -21.85 21.92 -1.28
CA ASN A 537 -22.85 22.98 -1.35
C ASN A 537 -22.38 24.25 -0.64
N LEU A 538 -21.84 24.13 0.58
CA LEU A 538 -21.27 25.26 1.31
C LEU A 538 -20.08 25.89 0.56
N ALA A 539 -19.21 25.07 -0.02
CA ALA A 539 -18.06 25.54 -0.80
C ALA A 539 -18.47 26.28 -2.08
N ALA A 540 -19.52 25.81 -2.75
CA ALA A 540 -20.02 26.36 -4.01
C ALA A 540 -20.90 27.62 -3.81
N THR A 541 -21.81 27.59 -2.84
CA THR A 541 -22.86 28.62 -2.67
C THR A 541 -22.57 29.59 -1.52
N GLY A 542 -21.70 29.22 -0.58
CA GLY A 542 -21.54 29.96 0.68
C GLY A 542 -22.65 29.70 1.70
N HIS A 543 -23.67 28.91 1.34
CA HIS A 543 -24.80 28.56 2.21
C HIS A 543 -24.67 27.12 2.71
N LEU A 544 -24.76 26.94 4.03
CA LEU A 544 -24.85 25.61 4.63
C LEU A 544 -26.27 25.08 4.46
N HIS A 545 -26.46 24.19 3.49
CA HIS A 545 -27.73 23.57 3.20
C HIS A 545 -27.50 22.09 2.89
N ASP A 546 -28.43 21.23 3.31
CA ASP A 546 -28.50 19.81 2.93
C ASP A 546 -29.52 19.68 1.78
N PRO A 547 -29.06 19.54 0.52
CA PRO A 547 -29.95 19.53 -0.64
C PRO A 547 -30.94 18.36 -0.67
N LEU A 548 -30.67 17.27 0.07
CA LEU A 548 -31.50 16.07 0.02
C LEU A 548 -32.61 16.11 1.06
N PHE A 549 -32.26 16.44 2.30
CA PHE A 549 -33.20 16.33 3.42
C PHE A 549 -33.68 17.67 3.95
N GLY A 550 -33.18 18.80 3.43
CA GLY A 550 -33.56 20.15 3.87
C GLY A 550 -33.18 20.41 5.32
N MET A 551 -32.10 19.79 5.80
CA MET A 551 -31.67 19.84 7.20
C MET A 551 -30.89 21.13 7.50
N GLU A 552 -31.54 22.29 7.40
CA GLU A 552 -30.91 23.59 7.69
C GLU A 552 -30.68 23.82 9.20
N ASP A 553 -31.40 23.11 10.06
CA ASP A 553 -31.46 23.42 11.50
C ASP A 553 -30.77 22.43 12.45
N THR A 554 -30.02 21.42 11.98
CA THR A 554 -29.81 20.24 12.87
C THR A 554 -28.52 20.12 13.67
N TRP A 555 -27.45 20.87 13.39
CA TRP A 555 -26.29 21.02 14.31
C TRP A 555 -25.23 21.93 13.68
N LEU A 556 -24.36 22.56 14.48
CA LEU A 556 -23.26 23.36 13.93
C LEU A 556 -22.35 22.49 13.02
N PRO A 557 -21.90 23.02 11.87
CA PRO A 557 -21.23 22.25 10.82
C PRO A 557 -19.71 22.19 10.98
N GLY A 558 -19.16 21.95 12.19
CA GLY A 558 -17.71 22.03 12.42
C GLY A 558 -16.87 21.22 11.43
N TYR A 559 -17.31 20.01 11.10
CA TYR A 559 -16.70 19.19 10.06
C TYR A 559 -16.98 19.72 8.65
N HIS A 560 -18.23 20.07 8.31
CA HIS A 560 -18.57 20.51 6.95
C HIS A 560 -17.90 21.83 6.57
N VAL A 561 -17.63 22.74 7.52
CA VAL A 561 -16.85 23.97 7.28
C VAL A 561 -15.40 23.64 6.95
N LEU A 562 -14.79 22.74 7.72
CA LEU A 562 -13.43 22.27 7.44
C LEU A 562 -13.36 21.55 6.09
N ALA A 563 -14.32 20.67 5.81
CA ALA A 563 -14.43 19.93 4.56
C ALA A 563 -14.65 20.87 3.37
N ALA A 564 -15.52 21.88 3.49
CA ALA A 564 -15.75 22.89 2.46
C ALA A 564 -14.47 23.67 2.14
N GLY A 565 -13.67 24.00 3.16
CA GLY A 565 -12.35 24.60 2.96
C GLY A 565 -11.39 23.72 2.15
N VAL A 566 -11.38 22.41 2.42
CA VAL A 566 -10.60 21.43 1.64
C VAL A 566 -11.11 21.32 0.20
N LEU A 567 -12.42 21.17 0.00
CA LEU A 567 -13.02 21.08 -1.33
C LEU A 567 -12.83 22.35 -2.16
N ARG A 568 -12.79 23.53 -1.53
CA ARG A 568 -12.50 24.79 -2.22
C ARG A 568 -11.05 24.88 -2.72
N ILE A 569 -10.11 24.21 -2.07
CA ILE A 569 -8.69 24.19 -2.46
C ILE A 569 -8.44 23.12 -3.54
N PHE A 570 -8.99 21.92 -3.36
CA PHE A 570 -8.67 20.76 -4.21
C PHE A 570 -9.69 20.50 -5.33
N GLY A 571 -10.92 21.01 -5.21
CA GLY A 571 -12.02 20.82 -6.16
C GLY A 571 -13.25 20.19 -5.49
N LEU A 572 -14.45 20.56 -5.97
CA LEU A 572 -15.71 20.18 -5.34
C LEU A 572 -15.94 18.66 -5.34
N TRP A 573 -15.52 17.93 -6.36
CA TRP A 573 -15.66 16.46 -6.45
C TRP A 573 -14.43 15.69 -5.91
N GLN A 574 -13.58 16.30 -5.08
CA GLN A 574 -12.41 15.64 -4.51
C GLN A 574 -12.71 14.90 -3.20
N LEU A 575 -13.47 13.80 -3.27
CA LEU A 575 -13.73 12.94 -2.10
C LEU A 575 -12.44 12.37 -1.50
N GLY A 576 -11.42 12.10 -2.35
CA GLY A 576 -10.10 11.64 -1.90
C GLY A 576 -9.39 12.61 -0.96
N ALA A 577 -9.56 13.93 -1.15
CA ALA A 577 -8.98 14.95 -0.28
C ALA A 577 -9.62 14.95 1.11
N LEU A 578 -10.93 14.73 1.20
CA LEU A 578 -11.64 14.58 2.47
C LEU A 578 -11.19 13.34 3.24
N LYS A 579 -10.96 12.22 2.54
CA LYS A 579 -10.44 10.99 3.15
C LYS A 579 -9.00 11.16 3.63
N ALA A 580 -8.16 11.89 2.90
CA ALA A 580 -6.82 12.25 3.35
C ALA A 580 -6.85 13.13 4.61
N LEU A 581 -7.78 14.09 4.70
CA LEU A 581 -8.01 14.88 5.92
C LEU A 581 -8.37 13.97 7.11
N SER A 582 -9.29 13.03 6.93
CA SER A 582 -9.65 12.04 7.97
C SER A 582 -8.45 11.19 8.41
N ALA A 583 -7.58 10.78 7.48
CA ALA A 583 -6.37 10.03 7.80
C ALA A 583 -5.41 10.86 8.66
N LEU A 584 -5.22 12.15 8.33
CA LEU A 584 -4.41 13.08 9.14
C LEU A 584 -4.96 13.27 10.55
N LEU A 585 -6.29 13.35 10.70
CA LEU A 585 -6.96 13.43 12.01
C LEU A 585 -6.78 12.13 12.82
N GLY A 586 -6.76 10.97 12.14
CA GLY A 586 -6.39 9.68 12.73
C GLY A 586 -4.95 9.69 13.28
N VAL A 587 -3.99 10.23 12.53
CA VAL A 587 -2.60 10.40 13.02
C VAL A 587 -2.54 11.32 14.23
N ALA A 588 -3.27 12.45 14.22
CA ALA A 588 -3.35 13.37 15.35
C ALA A 588 -3.92 12.67 16.61
N THR A 589 -4.91 11.78 16.44
CA THR A 589 -5.45 10.96 17.52
C THR A 589 -4.40 9.99 18.06
N ALA A 590 -3.64 9.31 17.21
CA ALA A 590 -2.56 8.41 17.61
C ALA A 590 -1.45 9.15 18.38
N VAL A 591 -1.10 10.38 17.97
CA VAL A 591 -0.17 11.26 18.70
C VAL A 591 -0.70 11.58 20.10
N CYS A 592 -1.98 11.90 20.23
CA CYS A 592 -2.61 12.15 21.52
C CYS A 592 -2.56 10.91 22.44
N VAL A 593 -2.83 9.73 21.89
CA VAL A 593 -2.75 8.45 22.62
C VAL A 593 -1.32 8.15 23.08
N TYR A 594 -0.33 8.36 22.22
CA TYR A 594 1.08 8.21 22.59
C TYR A 594 1.44 9.14 23.76
N ALA A 595 0.97 10.39 23.72
CA ALA A 595 1.25 11.41 24.73
C ALA A 595 0.48 11.23 26.05
N LEU A 596 -0.67 10.54 26.03
CA LEU A 596 -1.50 10.22 27.19
C LEU A 596 -0.99 9.02 27.99
N ALA A 597 -0.29 8.10 27.32
CA ALA A 597 0.23 6.89 27.97
C ALA A 597 1.28 7.23 29.05
N PRO A 598 1.28 6.50 30.19
CA PRO A 598 2.12 6.84 31.34
C PRO A 598 3.61 6.54 31.12
N ASN A 599 3.93 5.65 30.19
CA ASN A 599 5.31 5.30 29.85
C ASN A 599 5.41 4.94 28.35
N VAL A 600 6.63 5.00 27.83
CA VAL A 600 6.93 4.78 26.40
C VAL A 600 6.50 3.39 25.91
N ARG A 601 6.55 2.37 26.77
CA ARG A 601 6.18 1.00 26.42
C ARG A 601 4.67 0.88 26.22
N GLN A 602 3.86 1.40 27.13
CA GLN A 602 2.41 1.49 26.99
C GLN A 602 2.02 2.40 25.83
N ALA A 603 2.75 3.49 25.61
CA ALA A 603 2.51 4.41 24.48
C ALA A 603 2.62 3.70 23.13
N ARG A 604 3.73 2.98 22.91
CA ARG A 604 3.96 2.21 21.68
C ARG A 604 2.90 1.12 21.49
N LEU A 605 2.55 0.41 22.56
CA LEU A 605 1.58 -0.67 22.49
C LEU A 605 0.16 -0.14 22.20
N ALA A 606 -0.24 0.96 22.85
CA ALA A 606 -1.54 1.57 22.62
C ALA A 606 -1.68 2.09 21.19
N VAL A 607 -0.68 2.78 20.66
CA VAL A 607 -0.69 3.25 19.26
C VAL A 607 -0.72 2.08 18.28
N ALA A 608 0.07 1.03 18.50
CA ALA A 608 0.08 -0.14 17.63
C ALA A 608 -1.30 -0.82 17.60
N LEU A 609 -1.91 -1.06 18.76
CA LEU A 609 -3.24 -1.66 18.85
C LEU A 609 -4.35 -0.77 18.28
N LEU A 610 -4.20 0.55 18.37
CA LEU A 610 -5.16 1.51 17.83
C LEU A 610 -5.09 1.57 16.31
N VAL A 611 -3.91 1.82 15.73
CA VAL A 611 -3.78 2.04 14.28
C VAL A 611 -4.01 0.75 13.49
N LEU A 612 -3.71 -0.40 14.09
CA LEU A 612 -4.03 -1.71 13.49
C LEU A 612 -5.48 -2.13 13.73
N ASN A 613 -6.29 -1.41 14.50
CA ASN A 613 -7.67 -1.79 14.71
C ASN A 613 -8.51 -1.53 13.44
N PRO A 614 -9.28 -2.52 12.92
CA PRO A 614 -10.10 -2.35 11.73
C PRO A 614 -11.02 -1.11 11.77
N VAL A 615 -11.73 -0.91 12.88
CA VAL A 615 -12.67 0.21 13.03
C VAL A 615 -11.93 1.54 12.97
N PHE A 616 -10.80 1.67 13.68
CA PHE A 616 -9.99 2.88 13.65
C PHE A 616 -9.39 3.13 12.26
N LEU A 617 -8.77 2.12 11.67
CA LEU A 617 -8.05 2.20 10.41
C LEU A 617 -8.97 2.63 9.26
N PHE A 618 -10.08 1.92 9.08
CA PHE A 618 -10.95 2.13 7.92
C PHE A 618 -11.89 3.31 8.08
N THR A 619 -12.38 3.60 9.30
CA THR A 619 -13.19 4.82 9.53
C THR A 619 -12.36 6.08 9.33
N SER A 620 -11.07 6.07 9.71
CA SER A 620 -10.16 7.19 9.43
C SER A 620 -9.86 7.35 7.94
N GLY A 621 -10.04 6.30 7.14
CA GLY A 621 -9.91 6.33 5.69
C GLY A 621 -11.17 6.76 4.94
N SER A 622 -12.26 7.10 5.65
CA SER A 622 -13.57 7.44 5.09
C SER A 622 -13.91 8.93 5.33
N ALA A 623 -14.73 9.51 4.47
CA ALA A 623 -15.11 10.93 4.51
C ALA A 623 -16.21 11.24 5.55
N VAL A 624 -15.99 10.88 6.82
CA VAL A 624 -16.97 11.01 7.92
C VAL A 624 -16.52 11.93 9.05
N VAL A 625 -17.43 12.30 9.96
CA VAL A 625 -17.18 13.26 11.05
C VAL A 625 -16.41 12.67 12.24
N GLU A 626 -16.45 11.34 12.43
CA GLU A 626 -15.89 10.66 13.60
C GLU A 626 -14.39 10.90 13.84
N PRO A 627 -13.51 10.93 12.82
CA PRO A 627 -12.09 11.30 12.96
C PRO A 627 -11.85 12.67 13.60
N LEU A 628 -12.57 13.71 13.15
CA LEU A 628 -12.43 15.06 13.71
C LEU A 628 -12.91 15.10 15.16
N LEU A 629 -14.08 14.52 15.42
CA LEU A 629 -14.65 14.41 16.77
C LEU A 629 -13.65 13.76 17.73
N THR A 630 -13.09 12.62 17.34
CA THR A 630 -12.21 11.82 18.20
C THR A 630 -10.87 12.48 18.42
N ALA A 631 -10.30 13.11 17.38
CA ALA A 631 -9.08 13.90 17.51
C ALA A 631 -9.26 15.03 18.53
N LEU A 632 -10.39 15.76 18.46
CA LEU A 632 -10.71 16.84 19.39
C LEU A 632 -10.93 16.34 20.82
N LEU A 633 -11.66 15.22 21.01
CA LEU A 633 -11.88 14.62 22.33
C LEU A 633 -10.57 14.09 22.94
N ALA A 634 -9.73 13.41 22.16
CA ALA A 634 -8.44 12.92 22.61
C ALA A 634 -7.48 14.07 22.96
N ALA A 635 -7.46 15.14 22.15
CA ALA A 635 -6.68 16.34 22.41
C ALA A 635 -7.18 17.10 23.64
N ALA A 636 -8.50 17.19 23.85
CA ALA A 636 -9.10 17.77 25.05
C ALA A 636 -8.70 16.97 26.30
N GLY A 637 -8.80 15.64 26.24
CA GLY A 637 -8.35 14.74 27.32
C GLY A 637 -6.87 14.89 27.64
N LEU A 638 -6.00 15.02 26.63
CA LEU A 638 -4.57 15.28 26.79
C LEU A 638 -4.30 16.65 27.42
N ALA A 639 -4.96 17.71 26.95
CA ALA A 639 -4.82 19.04 27.51
C ALA A 639 -5.27 19.08 28.99
N ALA A 640 -6.38 18.41 29.33
CA ALA A 640 -6.85 18.29 30.70
C ALA A 640 -5.89 17.47 31.57
N ALA A 641 -5.36 16.35 31.07
CA ALA A 641 -4.36 15.54 31.76
C ALA A 641 -3.06 16.32 32.05
N ARG A 642 -2.72 17.29 31.19
CA ARG A 642 -1.59 18.24 31.36
C ARG A 642 -1.97 19.53 32.11
N ASN A 643 -3.15 19.58 32.73
CA ASN A 643 -3.66 20.72 33.51
C ASN A 643 -3.83 22.03 32.70
N ARG A 644 -4.00 21.94 31.36
CA ARG A 644 -4.28 23.08 30.47
C ARG A 644 -5.78 23.23 30.23
N MET A 645 -6.52 23.56 31.28
CA MET A 645 -7.99 23.48 31.30
C MET A 645 -8.69 24.41 30.29
N LYS A 646 -8.14 25.60 29.99
CA LYS A 646 -8.70 26.51 28.97
C LYS A 646 -8.66 25.90 27.56
N LEU A 647 -7.51 25.34 27.18
CA LEU A 647 -7.34 24.66 25.90
C LEU A 647 -8.22 23.41 25.83
N ALA A 648 -8.28 22.65 26.93
CA ALA A 648 -9.15 21.49 27.01
C ALA A 648 -10.63 21.86 26.82
N ALA A 649 -11.08 23.01 27.34
CA ALA A 649 -12.47 23.47 27.22
C ALA A 649 -12.79 23.90 25.79
N LEU A 650 -11.87 24.63 25.16
CA LEU A 650 -11.98 25.02 23.76
C LEU A 650 -12.08 23.79 22.83
N LEU A 651 -11.21 22.81 23.01
CA LEU A 651 -11.21 21.58 22.20
C LEU A 651 -12.47 20.74 22.43
N ALA A 652 -12.97 20.67 23.67
CA ALA A 652 -14.24 20.01 23.97
C ALA A 652 -15.44 20.75 23.35
N ALA A 653 -15.44 22.09 23.35
CA ALA A 653 -16.46 22.88 22.68
C ALA A 653 -16.42 22.68 21.16
N MET A 654 -15.22 22.66 20.55
CA MET A 654 -15.07 22.32 19.12
C MET A 654 -15.56 20.90 18.80
N ALA A 655 -15.33 19.94 19.69
CA ALA A 655 -15.87 18.58 19.56
C ALA A 655 -17.40 18.58 19.56
N CYS A 656 -18.01 19.36 20.46
CA CYS A 656 -19.45 19.60 20.46
C CYS A 656 -19.90 20.21 19.13
N VAL A 657 -19.22 21.22 18.59
CA VAL A 657 -19.53 21.82 17.29
C VAL A 657 -19.37 20.86 16.09
N THR A 658 -18.76 19.68 16.27
CA THR A 658 -18.54 18.72 15.18
C THR A 658 -19.65 17.69 15.05
N SER A 659 -20.18 17.18 16.17
CA SER A 659 -21.16 16.10 16.16
C SER A 659 -22.05 16.15 17.39
N THR A 660 -23.34 15.88 17.20
CA THR A 660 -24.32 15.77 18.29
C THR A 660 -23.86 14.75 19.34
N LYS A 661 -23.26 13.63 18.94
CA LYS A 661 -22.82 12.55 19.86
C LYS A 661 -21.77 13.00 20.88
N ALA A 662 -21.06 14.10 20.61
CA ALA A 662 -20.02 14.65 21.49
C ALA A 662 -20.57 15.06 22.87
N TRP A 663 -21.85 15.46 22.96
CA TRP A 663 -22.41 15.94 24.23
C TRP A 663 -22.46 14.84 25.28
N ILE A 664 -22.69 13.57 24.89
CA ILE A 664 -22.73 12.45 25.83
C ILE A 664 -21.37 12.33 26.54
N TRP A 665 -20.29 12.46 25.76
CA TRP A 665 -18.93 12.40 26.26
C TRP A 665 -18.58 13.61 27.14
N VAL A 666 -18.92 14.81 26.68
CA VAL A 666 -18.59 16.08 27.35
C VAL A 666 -19.42 16.28 28.62
N ALA A 667 -20.72 15.94 28.60
CA ALA A 667 -21.61 15.99 29.76
C ALA A 667 -21.16 14.98 30.83
N ALA A 668 -20.82 13.75 30.44
CA ALA A 668 -20.25 12.76 31.35
C ALA A 668 -18.97 13.26 32.04
N ALA A 669 -18.08 13.87 31.26
CA ALA A 669 -16.83 14.41 31.76
C ALA A 669 -17.04 15.64 32.68
N ALA A 670 -18.05 16.46 32.37
CA ALA A 670 -18.45 17.62 33.17
C ALA A 670 -19.12 17.26 34.51
N VAL A 671 -20.04 16.28 34.50
CA VAL A 671 -20.69 15.77 35.72
C VAL A 671 -19.64 15.20 36.67
N PHE A 672 -18.70 14.41 36.14
CA PHE A 672 -17.61 13.85 36.94
C PHE A 672 -16.71 14.94 37.54
N ALA A 673 -16.38 15.98 36.75
CA ALA A 673 -15.64 17.14 37.22
C ALA A 673 -16.39 17.94 38.31
N GLY A 674 -17.72 18.07 38.19
CA GLY A 674 -18.59 18.75 39.15
C GLY A 674 -18.72 18.01 40.48
N VAL A 675 -19.02 16.71 40.46
CA VAL A 675 -19.12 15.86 41.66
C VAL A 675 -17.82 15.88 42.46
N GLU A 676 -16.68 15.87 41.78
CA GLU A 676 -15.38 15.89 42.44
C GLU A 676 -14.99 17.30 42.93
N ALA A 677 -15.43 18.38 42.26
CA ALA A 677 -15.28 19.74 42.76
C ALA A 677 -16.00 19.93 44.10
N VAL A 678 -17.21 19.38 44.24
CA VAL A 678 -17.97 19.36 45.50
C VAL A 678 -17.23 18.55 46.57
N ARG A 679 -16.72 17.36 46.25
CA ARG A 679 -15.88 16.56 47.16
C ARG A 679 -14.57 17.26 47.56
N SER A 680 -13.98 18.07 46.67
CA SER A 680 -12.74 18.81 46.96
C SER A 680 -12.95 20.05 47.84
N ARG A 681 -14.13 20.69 47.73
CA ARG A 681 -14.59 21.74 48.65
C ARG A 681 -14.79 21.19 50.07
N SER A 682 -15.35 19.99 50.20
CA SER A 682 -15.48 19.26 51.47
C SER A 682 -14.11 18.90 52.10
N ALA A 683 -13.05 18.80 51.31
CA ALA A 683 -11.69 18.46 51.77
C ALA A 683 -10.73 19.66 51.92
N GLY A 684 -11.24 20.90 51.93
CA GLY A 684 -10.45 22.11 52.17
C GLY A 684 -9.41 22.48 51.09
N ARG A 685 -9.46 21.87 49.90
CA ARG A 685 -8.50 22.12 48.81
C ARG A 685 -9.11 23.01 47.72
N ARG A 686 -8.56 24.21 47.49
CA ARG A 686 -8.89 25.05 46.33
C ARG A 686 -8.44 24.37 45.03
N ARG A 687 -9.34 23.64 44.37
CA ARG A 687 -9.18 23.18 42.98
C ARG A 687 -10.30 23.71 42.11
N ALA A 688 -10.34 25.02 41.93
CA ALA A 688 -11.27 25.73 41.04
C ALA A 688 -11.09 25.40 39.54
N GLY A 689 -10.00 24.74 39.14
CA GLY A 689 -9.68 24.46 37.74
C GLY A 689 -10.53 23.38 37.06
N ALA A 690 -11.10 22.43 37.81
CA ALA A 690 -11.91 21.36 37.22
C ALA A 690 -13.29 21.86 36.71
N VAL A 691 -13.86 22.86 37.39
CA VAL A 691 -15.13 23.49 37.01
C VAL A 691 -14.98 24.36 35.77
N ALA A 692 -13.80 24.98 35.56
CA ALA A 692 -13.51 25.81 34.39
C ALA A 692 -13.50 25.04 33.05
N TRP A 693 -13.36 23.72 33.06
CA TRP A 693 -13.39 22.89 31.84
C TRP A 693 -14.81 22.59 31.36
N ALA A 694 -15.77 22.56 32.28
CA ALA A 694 -17.15 22.19 32.01
C ALA A 694 -18.02 23.40 31.64
N VAL A 695 -17.82 24.56 32.28
CA VAL A 695 -18.76 25.70 32.19
C VAL A 695 -18.92 26.27 30.78
N PRO A 696 -17.88 26.49 29.96
CA PRO A 696 -18.05 26.97 28.58
C PRO A 696 -18.65 25.89 27.66
N ALA A 697 -18.27 24.63 27.86
CA ALA A 697 -18.78 23.51 27.08
C ALA A 697 -20.25 23.22 27.39
N LEU A 698 -20.64 23.28 28.67
CA LEU A 698 -22.04 23.29 29.13
C LEU A 698 -22.77 24.54 28.69
N GLY A 699 -22.13 25.71 28.67
CA GLY A 699 -22.72 26.97 28.20
C GLY A 699 -23.08 26.90 26.72
N VAL A 700 -22.18 26.37 25.88
CA VAL A 700 -22.43 26.08 24.47
C VAL A 700 -23.49 24.97 24.34
N LEU A 701 -23.43 23.92 25.15
CA LEU A 701 -24.44 22.85 25.18
C LEU A 701 -25.83 23.35 25.54
N VAL A 702 -25.95 24.19 26.57
CA VAL A 702 -27.19 24.83 27.02
C VAL A 702 -27.68 25.81 25.95
N PHE A 703 -26.81 26.66 25.41
CA PHE A 703 -27.20 27.63 24.39
C PHE A 703 -27.61 26.97 23.06
N LEU A 704 -26.98 25.85 22.69
CA LEU A 704 -27.32 25.08 21.49
C LEU A 704 -28.48 24.09 21.70
N GLN A 705 -28.67 23.52 22.90
CA GLN A 705 -29.74 22.54 23.16
C GLN A 705 -31.03 23.14 23.71
N PHE A 706 -31.05 24.35 24.26
CA PHE A 706 -32.33 24.98 24.64
C PHE A 706 -33.13 25.50 23.42
N GLY A 707 -32.49 25.65 22.24
CA GLY A 707 -33.18 25.76 20.95
C GLY A 707 -33.62 24.42 20.35
N PHE A 708 -33.03 23.30 20.80
CA PHE A 708 -33.18 21.94 20.26
C PHE A 708 -33.22 20.89 21.39
N ALA A 709 -34.32 20.85 22.15
CA ALA A 709 -34.44 19.99 23.32
C ALA A 709 -34.20 18.48 22.99
N PRO A 710 -33.72 17.66 23.95
CA PRO A 710 -33.02 16.38 23.70
C PRO A 710 -33.82 15.21 23.12
N VAL A 711 -35.04 15.41 22.60
CA VAL A 711 -35.97 14.32 22.28
C VAL A 711 -36.48 14.35 20.83
N SER A 712 -36.56 15.50 20.14
CA SER A 712 -37.49 15.57 18.99
C SER A 712 -36.89 15.41 17.58
N HIS A 713 -35.57 15.49 17.35
CA HIS A 713 -35.05 15.49 15.96
C HIS A 713 -34.03 14.39 15.62
N SER A 714 -32.87 14.32 16.30
CA SER A 714 -31.88 13.25 16.03
C SER A 714 -32.38 11.87 16.46
N MET A 715 -33.12 11.80 17.58
CA MET A 715 -33.81 10.58 18.01
C MET A 715 -35.01 10.24 17.13
N ALA A 716 -35.78 11.25 16.68
CA ALA A 716 -36.92 11.01 15.79
C ALA A 716 -36.47 10.48 14.41
N ARG A 717 -35.42 11.07 13.83
CA ARG A 717 -34.83 10.59 12.57
C ARG A 717 -34.17 9.22 12.74
N GLY A 718 -33.36 9.05 13.78
CA GLY A 718 -32.73 7.76 14.10
C GLY A 718 -33.76 6.66 14.33
N ALA A 719 -34.88 6.97 15.00
CA ALA A 719 -35.99 6.06 15.20
C ALA A 719 -36.73 5.76 13.88
N VAL A 720 -36.93 6.73 12.99
CA VAL A 720 -37.57 6.51 11.67
C VAL A 720 -36.68 5.67 10.74
N GLU A 721 -35.38 5.97 10.64
CA GLU A 721 -34.42 5.17 9.89
C GLU A 721 -34.36 3.74 10.44
N LEU A 722 -34.38 3.60 11.76
CA LEU A 722 -34.37 2.30 12.42
C LEU A 722 -35.68 1.53 12.20
N MET A 723 -36.84 2.19 12.34
CA MET A 723 -38.16 1.59 12.05
C MET A 723 -38.25 1.13 10.61
N SER A 724 -37.71 1.91 9.68
CA SER A 724 -37.68 1.56 8.25
C SER A 724 -36.72 0.42 7.95
N ALA A 725 -35.51 0.43 8.53
CA ALA A 725 -34.54 -0.65 8.40
C ALA A 725 -35.04 -1.96 9.04
N THR A 726 -35.73 -1.87 10.17
CA THR A 726 -36.43 -2.98 10.81
C THR A 726 -37.59 -3.50 9.95
N GLY A 727 -38.39 -2.60 9.35
CA GLY A 727 -39.50 -2.96 8.47
C GLY A 727 -39.07 -3.66 7.17
N ARG A 728 -37.87 -3.35 6.67
CA ARG A 728 -37.23 -4.05 5.53
C ARG A 728 -36.47 -5.33 5.92
N GLY A 729 -36.40 -5.67 7.20
CA GLY A 729 -35.62 -6.81 7.70
C GLY A 729 -34.10 -6.63 7.65
N SER A 730 -33.61 -5.40 7.44
CA SER A 730 -32.17 -5.09 7.35
C SER A 730 -31.49 -5.02 8.72
N ILE A 731 -32.25 -4.78 9.79
CA ILE A 731 -31.78 -4.72 11.18
C ILE A 731 -32.80 -5.47 12.06
N PRO A 732 -32.37 -6.22 13.10
CA PRO A 732 -33.27 -6.94 13.99
C PRO A 732 -34.36 -6.04 14.59
N SER A 733 -35.59 -6.55 14.70
CA SER A 733 -36.75 -5.80 15.19
C SER A 733 -36.76 -5.61 16.71
N GLY A 734 -36.15 -6.52 17.46
CA GLY A 734 -36.03 -6.45 18.91
C GLY A 734 -34.78 -5.72 19.39
N GLY A 735 -34.90 -4.94 20.48
CA GLY A 735 -33.77 -4.23 21.10
C GLY A 735 -32.60 -5.13 21.47
N VAL A 736 -32.87 -6.37 21.91
CA VAL A 736 -31.82 -7.39 22.19
C VAL A 736 -31.08 -7.81 20.92
N GLY A 737 -31.79 -7.97 19.79
CA GLY A 737 -31.17 -8.31 18.51
C GLY A 737 -30.26 -7.19 18.00
N ARG A 738 -30.68 -5.92 18.14
CA ARG A 738 -29.87 -4.75 17.75
C ARG A 738 -28.63 -4.58 18.59
N VAL A 739 -28.75 -4.79 19.91
CA VAL A 739 -27.58 -4.82 20.80
C VAL A 739 -26.67 -5.99 20.45
N GLY A 740 -27.23 -7.15 20.09
CA GLY A 740 -26.50 -8.31 19.59
C GLY A 740 -25.68 -8.01 18.34
N GLU A 741 -26.24 -7.26 17.38
CA GLU A 741 -25.56 -6.83 16.15
C GLU A 741 -24.45 -5.79 16.42
N LEU A 742 -24.71 -4.81 17.28
CA LEU A 742 -23.66 -3.88 17.72
C LEU A 742 -22.55 -4.64 18.46
N ALA A 743 -22.91 -5.58 19.33
CA ALA A 743 -21.98 -6.37 20.12
C ALA A 743 -21.18 -7.37 19.28
N SER A 744 -21.76 -7.97 18.23
CA SER A 744 -21.05 -8.86 17.32
C SER A 744 -20.05 -8.08 16.47
N THR A 745 -20.46 -6.93 15.95
CA THR A 745 -19.57 -6.03 15.19
C THR A 745 -18.44 -5.48 16.06
N TYR A 746 -18.78 -5.05 17.29
CA TYR A 746 -17.83 -4.61 18.31
C TYR A 746 -16.85 -5.72 18.72
N GLY A 747 -17.39 -6.91 19.00
CA GLY A 747 -16.65 -8.08 19.44
C GLY A 747 -15.69 -8.56 18.36
N LEU A 748 -16.09 -8.60 17.10
CA LEU A 748 -15.26 -9.10 16.01
C LEU A 748 -14.24 -8.06 15.53
N ALA A 749 -14.64 -6.81 15.26
CA ALA A 749 -13.77 -5.81 14.67
C ALA A 749 -12.84 -5.11 15.68
N ALA A 750 -13.13 -5.20 16.98
CA ALA A 750 -12.28 -4.65 18.04
C ALA A 750 -11.88 -5.68 19.11
N LEU A 751 -11.94 -6.98 18.79
CA LEU A 751 -11.72 -8.08 19.75
C LEU A 751 -10.49 -7.87 20.66
N PRO A 752 -9.28 -7.58 20.13
CA PRO A 752 -8.10 -7.46 21.00
C PRO A 752 -8.20 -6.25 21.93
N LEU A 753 -8.72 -5.12 21.44
CA LEU A 753 -8.93 -3.93 22.26
C LEU A 753 -9.99 -4.16 23.34
N PHE A 754 -11.05 -4.92 23.04
CA PHE A 754 -12.09 -5.21 24.01
C PHE A 754 -11.63 -6.18 25.08
N VAL A 755 -11.10 -7.34 24.69
CA VAL A 755 -10.63 -8.39 25.62
C VAL A 755 -9.59 -7.81 26.58
N PHE A 756 -8.56 -7.14 26.06
CA PHE A 756 -7.52 -6.56 26.90
C PHE A 756 -7.96 -5.26 27.57
N GLY A 757 -8.87 -4.49 26.96
CA GLY A 757 -9.41 -3.25 27.52
C GLY A 757 -10.22 -3.49 28.79
N VAL A 758 -11.06 -4.53 28.83
CA VAL A 758 -11.82 -4.92 30.02
C VAL A 758 -10.88 -5.39 31.14
N VAL A 759 -9.92 -6.25 30.83
CA VAL A 759 -8.88 -6.67 31.78
C VAL A 759 -8.09 -5.46 32.29
N GLY A 760 -7.77 -4.53 31.40
CA GLY A 760 -7.09 -3.27 31.70
C GLY A 760 -7.89 -2.37 32.62
N ALA A 761 -9.20 -2.23 32.40
CA ALA A 761 -10.10 -1.46 33.24
C ALA A 761 -10.04 -1.94 34.69
N VAL A 762 -10.10 -3.27 34.92
CA VAL A 762 -9.98 -3.88 36.25
C VAL A 762 -8.58 -3.65 36.84
N ALA A 763 -7.53 -3.81 36.03
CA ALA A 763 -6.14 -3.67 36.46
C ALA A 763 -5.74 -2.21 36.83
N VAL A 764 -6.36 -1.23 36.16
CA VAL A 764 -6.04 0.21 36.27
C VAL A 764 -6.73 0.90 37.46
N LEU A 765 -7.75 0.27 38.07
CA LEU A 765 -8.43 0.78 39.27
C LEU A 765 -7.47 1.15 40.42
N ARG A 766 -6.28 0.54 40.48
CA ARG A 766 -5.30 0.75 41.56
C ARG A 766 -4.04 1.56 41.22
N GLN A 767 -3.70 1.83 39.94
CA GLN A 767 -2.31 2.21 39.58
C GLN A 767 -2.07 3.46 38.69
N GLN A 768 -3.02 4.02 37.95
CA GLN A 768 -2.74 5.17 37.04
C GLN A 768 -3.01 6.57 37.64
N ALA A 769 -2.42 7.62 37.06
CA ALA A 769 -2.66 9.02 37.45
C ALA A 769 -4.16 9.36 37.46
N ARG A 770 -4.65 10.01 38.54
CA ARG A 770 -6.08 10.35 38.69
C ARG A 770 -6.62 11.15 37.49
N ALA A 771 -5.80 11.93 36.79
CA ALA A 771 -6.22 12.79 35.69
C ALA A 771 -6.65 12.03 34.42
N VAL A 772 -5.89 11.04 33.94
CA VAL A 772 -6.27 10.27 32.74
C VAL A 772 -7.54 9.44 32.99
N ARG A 773 -7.67 8.87 34.20
CA ARG A 773 -8.89 8.19 34.62
C ARG A 773 -10.13 9.10 34.57
N ARG A 774 -9.97 10.35 35.02
CA ARG A 774 -11.04 11.38 35.05
C ARG A 774 -11.49 11.86 33.68
N PHE A 775 -10.53 12.14 32.79
CA PHE A 775 -10.81 12.90 31.56
C PHE A 775 -10.82 12.04 30.29
N VAL A 776 -10.39 10.78 30.38
CA VAL A 776 -10.33 9.87 29.22
C VAL A 776 -11.15 8.62 29.47
N TYR A 777 -10.87 7.85 30.53
CA TYR A 777 -11.54 6.55 30.73
C TYR A 777 -12.98 6.65 31.20
N ALA A 778 -13.27 7.47 32.22
CA ALA A 778 -14.63 7.60 32.74
C ALA A 778 -15.62 8.16 31.70
N PRO A 779 -15.29 9.23 30.95
CA PRO A 779 -16.13 9.71 29.86
C PRO A 779 -16.36 8.67 28.77
N ALA A 780 -15.31 7.91 28.39
CA ALA A 780 -15.42 6.83 27.41
C ALA A 780 -16.37 5.72 27.84
N ALA A 781 -16.29 5.29 29.10
CA ALA A 781 -17.16 4.25 29.65
C ALA A 781 -18.63 4.69 29.71
N ILE A 782 -18.89 5.92 30.15
CA ILE A 782 -20.25 6.48 30.21
C ILE A 782 -20.81 6.66 28.78
N TYR A 783 -19.99 7.13 27.85
CA TYR A 783 -20.35 7.23 26.45
C TYR A 783 -20.76 5.88 25.86
N LEU A 784 -19.94 4.84 26.04
CA LEU A 784 -20.28 3.49 25.58
C LEU A 784 -21.58 2.98 26.22
N ALA A 785 -21.74 3.10 27.54
CA ALA A 785 -22.97 2.68 28.22
C ALA A 785 -24.22 3.38 27.67
N ALA A 786 -24.13 4.69 27.42
CA ALA A 786 -25.22 5.47 26.83
C ALA A 786 -25.54 5.03 25.39
N ILE A 787 -24.52 4.79 24.55
CA ILE A 787 -24.72 4.28 23.18
C ILE A 787 -25.44 2.93 23.20
N PHE A 788 -24.99 1.97 24.02
CA PHE A 788 -25.64 0.67 24.14
C PHE A 788 -27.10 0.81 24.61
N GLY A 789 -27.38 1.70 25.57
CA GLY A 789 -28.73 2.02 26.01
C GLY A 789 -29.61 2.62 24.91
N LEU A 790 -29.07 3.56 24.11
CA LEU A 790 -29.78 4.19 22.99
C LEU A 790 -30.05 3.21 21.85
N VAL A 791 -29.14 2.27 21.57
CA VAL A 791 -29.36 1.19 20.59
C VAL A 791 -30.41 0.20 21.08
N ALA A 792 -30.37 -0.18 22.35
CA ALA A 792 -31.38 -1.04 22.96
C ALA A 792 -32.78 -0.39 22.88
N ALA A 793 -32.87 0.89 23.25
CA ALA A 793 -34.10 1.69 23.21
C ALA A 793 -34.60 1.99 21.79
N GLY A 794 -33.82 1.68 20.75
CA GLY A 794 -34.19 1.94 19.37
C GLY A 794 -34.09 3.40 18.93
N ALA A 795 -33.31 4.19 19.65
CA ALA A 795 -32.99 5.55 19.25
C ALA A 795 -31.85 5.56 18.23
N TYR A 796 -30.87 4.65 18.36
CA TYR A 796 -29.70 4.52 17.47
C TYR A 796 -29.64 3.13 16.80
N SER A 797 -29.01 3.08 15.62
CA SER A 797 -28.65 1.84 14.92
C SER A 797 -27.47 1.11 15.57
N GLY A 798 -27.25 -0.17 15.27
CA GLY A 798 -26.08 -0.94 15.71
C GLY A 798 -24.74 -0.62 15.01
N SER A 799 -24.54 0.61 14.52
CA SER A 799 -23.35 0.96 13.70
C SER A 799 -22.04 0.93 14.50
N HIS A 800 -20.99 0.36 13.89
CA HIS A 800 -19.65 0.31 14.47
C HIS A 800 -19.01 1.69 14.68
N ARG A 801 -19.43 2.73 13.94
CA ARG A 801 -18.83 4.07 14.04
C ARG A 801 -19.06 4.72 15.40
N TYR A 802 -20.10 4.31 16.12
CA TYR A 802 -20.32 4.76 17.51
C TYR A 802 -19.21 4.32 18.47
N LEU A 803 -18.36 3.37 18.09
CA LEU A 803 -17.25 2.92 18.93
C LEU A 803 -16.02 3.84 18.81
N TYR A 804 -15.92 4.56 17.68
CA TYR A 804 -14.71 5.25 17.28
C TYR A 804 -14.20 6.27 18.34
N PRO A 805 -15.05 7.08 19.00
CA PRO A 805 -14.61 7.97 20.08
C PRO A 805 -14.00 7.24 21.31
N ALA A 806 -14.39 5.98 21.55
CA ALA A 806 -13.94 5.19 22.69
C ALA A 806 -12.64 4.41 22.43
N LEU A 807 -12.26 4.19 21.16
CA LEU A 807 -11.08 3.40 20.80
C LEU A 807 -9.76 3.92 21.42
N PRO A 808 -9.48 5.23 21.49
CA PRO A 808 -8.29 5.74 22.17
C PRO A 808 -8.18 5.30 23.64
N ALA A 809 -9.31 5.33 24.37
CA ALA A 809 -9.38 4.92 25.76
C ALA A 809 -9.19 3.40 25.91
N MET A 810 -9.83 2.62 25.03
CA MET A 810 -9.69 1.16 25.01
C MET A 810 -8.25 0.73 24.69
N ALA A 811 -7.59 1.40 23.74
CA ALA A 811 -6.20 1.13 23.39
C ALA A 811 -5.23 1.38 24.57
N LEU A 812 -5.44 2.45 25.32
CA LEU A 812 -4.67 2.75 26.53
C LEU A 812 -4.90 1.71 27.64
N LEU A 813 -6.15 1.26 27.84
CA LEU A 813 -6.48 0.23 28.81
C LEU A 813 -5.91 -1.14 28.41
N ALA A 814 -6.05 -1.52 27.14
CA ALA A 814 -5.49 -2.74 26.58
C ALA A 814 -3.97 -2.76 26.72
N ALA A 815 -3.30 -1.64 26.44
CA ALA A 815 -1.86 -1.50 26.64
C ALA A 815 -1.47 -1.64 28.12
N ALA A 816 -2.24 -1.07 29.04
CA ALA A 816 -2.00 -1.19 30.47
C ALA A 816 -2.16 -2.63 30.99
N ALA A 817 -3.12 -3.40 30.45
CA ALA A 817 -3.27 -4.82 30.75
C ALA A 817 -2.05 -5.62 30.26
N LEU A 818 -1.69 -5.42 29.00
CA LEU A 818 -0.66 -6.16 28.30
C LEU A 818 0.76 -5.83 28.80
N ASP A 819 0.98 -4.66 29.39
CA ASP A 819 2.28 -4.22 29.92
C ASP A 819 2.84 -5.18 31.00
N ARG A 820 1.94 -5.88 31.71
CA ARG A 820 2.28 -6.84 32.77
C ARG A 820 2.74 -8.20 32.24
N TYR A 821 2.55 -8.46 30.95
CA TYR A 821 2.84 -9.75 30.33
C TYR A 821 4.17 -9.76 29.56
N ALA A 822 4.70 -10.97 29.36
CA ALA A 822 5.93 -11.18 28.60
C ALA A 822 5.86 -10.58 27.18
N GLY A 823 7.03 -10.27 26.60
CA GLY A 823 7.12 -9.68 25.25
C GLY A 823 6.40 -10.50 24.17
N ALA A 824 6.39 -11.83 24.28
CA ALA A 824 5.71 -12.71 23.34
C ALA A 824 4.19 -12.45 23.29
N ILE A 825 3.52 -12.38 24.44
CA ILE A 825 2.07 -12.15 24.52
C ILE A 825 1.69 -10.79 23.92
N ARG A 826 2.50 -9.76 24.17
CA ARG A 826 2.31 -8.42 23.59
C ARG A 826 2.42 -8.46 22.07
N LEU A 827 3.42 -9.16 21.54
CA LEU A 827 3.62 -9.32 20.10
C LEU A 827 2.46 -10.10 19.47
N THR A 828 1.99 -11.17 20.11
CA THR A 828 0.83 -11.95 19.66
C THR A 828 -0.43 -11.09 19.62
N ALA A 829 -0.67 -10.26 20.64
CA ALA A 829 -1.82 -9.35 20.68
C ALA A 829 -1.79 -8.33 19.52
N VAL A 830 -0.62 -7.70 19.28
CA VAL A 830 -0.45 -6.78 18.15
C VAL A 830 -0.62 -7.51 16.81
N GLY A 831 -0.03 -8.69 16.67
CA GLY A 831 -0.14 -9.52 15.46
C GLY A 831 -1.58 -9.98 15.18
N ALA A 832 -2.34 -10.35 16.21
CA ALA A 832 -3.75 -10.71 16.08
C ALA A 832 -4.59 -9.50 15.61
N THR A 833 -4.33 -8.30 16.15
CA THR A 833 -4.98 -7.06 15.69
C THR A 833 -4.65 -6.77 14.22
N ALA A 834 -3.39 -6.90 13.82
CA ALA A 834 -2.98 -6.72 12.41
C ALA A 834 -3.64 -7.75 11.47
N ALA A 835 -3.67 -9.02 11.86
CA ALA A 835 -4.31 -10.07 11.07
C ALA A 835 -5.81 -9.82 10.90
N LEU A 836 -6.47 -9.35 11.96
CA LEU A 836 -7.87 -8.96 11.92
C LEU A 836 -8.10 -7.77 10.98
N ALA A 837 -7.23 -6.75 10.98
CA ALA A 837 -7.30 -5.63 10.04
C ALA A 837 -7.27 -6.10 8.59
N ILE A 838 -6.35 -7.02 8.27
CA ILE A 838 -6.23 -7.61 6.93
C ILE A 838 -7.48 -8.42 6.58
N ALA A 839 -7.95 -9.26 7.50
CA ALA A 839 -9.15 -10.09 7.30
C ALA A 839 -10.43 -9.26 7.11
N PHE A 840 -10.46 -8.01 7.60
CA PHE A 840 -11.60 -7.12 7.46
C PHE A 840 -11.60 -6.29 6.16
N VAL A 841 -10.50 -6.27 5.40
CA VAL A 841 -10.43 -5.55 4.11
C VAL A 841 -11.52 -6.00 3.13
N PRO A 842 -11.78 -7.31 2.92
CA PRO A 842 -12.85 -7.75 2.03
C PRO A 842 -14.24 -7.34 2.53
N VAL A 843 -14.48 -7.39 3.85
CA VAL A 843 -15.75 -6.98 4.47
C VAL A 843 -16.00 -5.49 4.25
N PHE A 844 -14.98 -4.66 4.44
CA PHE A 844 -15.08 -3.23 4.18
C PHE A 844 -15.30 -2.92 2.70
N SER A 845 -14.63 -3.65 1.81
CA SER A 845 -14.81 -3.52 0.36
C SER A 845 -16.20 -3.97 -0.10
N SER A 846 -16.78 -5.00 0.53
CA SER A 846 -18.15 -5.43 0.19
C SER A 846 -19.20 -4.38 0.53
N PHE A 847 -18.98 -3.55 1.57
CA PHE A 847 -19.88 -2.43 1.85
C PHE A 847 -19.89 -1.39 0.73
N ALA A 848 -18.72 -1.10 0.13
CA ALA A 848 -18.66 -0.21 -1.02
C ALA A 848 -19.35 -0.82 -2.26
N ASN A 849 -19.16 -2.12 -2.49
CA ASN A 849 -19.80 -2.82 -3.60
C ASN A 849 -21.33 -2.83 -3.50
N ALA A 850 -21.90 -2.78 -2.30
CA ALA A 850 -23.36 -2.68 -2.12
C ALA A 850 -23.96 -1.40 -2.73
N ASN A 851 -23.14 -0.34 -2.90
CA ASN A 851 -23.55 0.92 -3.51
C ASN A 851 -23.44 0.92 -5.05
N ALA A 852 -22.94 -0.15 -5.68
CA ALA A 852 -22.65 -0.17 -7.12
C ALA A 852 -23.89 0.12 -8.00
N GLY A 853 -25.09 -0.31 -7.59
CA GLY A 853 -26.35 0.05 -8.28
C GLY A 853 -26.65 1.55 -8.24
N LEU A 854 -26.37 2.21 -7.10
CA LEU A 854 -26.51 3.66 -6.95
C LEU A 854 -25.46 4.43 -7.76
N VAL A 855 -24.23 3.90 -7.81
CA VAL A 855 -23.17 4.45 -8.66
C VAL A 855 -23.56 4.38 -10.13
N ALA A 856 -24.10 3.25 -10.59
CA ALA A 856 -24.55 3.07 -11.97
C ALA A 856 -25.72 4.00 -12.31
N ALA A 857 -26.74 4.07 -11.45
CA ALA A 857 -27.89 4.96 -11.63
C ALA A 857 -27.49 6.44 -11.62
N GLY A 858 -26.58 6.85 -10.73
CA GLY A 858 -26.02 8.20 -10.70
C GLY A 858 -25.27 8.54 -11.98
N ARG A 859 -24.41 7.65 -12.49
CA ARG A 859 -23.73 7.86 -13.78
C ARG A 859 -24.71 7.95 -14.95
N ALA A 860 -25.81 7.19 -14.91
CA ALA A 860 -26.85 7.26 -15.92
C ALA A 860 -27.58 8.63 -15.94
N SER A 861 -27.66 9.32 -14.80
CA SER A 861 -28.25 10.66 -14.69
C SER A 861 -27.27 11.82 -14.91
N ALA A 862 -26.07 11.54 -15.41
CA ALA A 862 -25.09 12.59 -15.73
C ALA A 862 -25.33 13.30 -17.07
N GLY A 863 -26.15 12.73 -17.96
CA GLY A 863 -26.19 13.07 -19.39
C GLY A 863 -27.21 14.11 -19.84
N THR A 864 -27.99 14.70 -18.92
CA THR A 864 -29.14 15.55 -19.26
C THR A 864 -29.04 16.87 -18.47
N ARG A 865 -29.49 18.01 -19.01
CA ARG A 865 -29.52 19.27 -18.24
C ARG A 865 -30.82 19.40 -17.47
N GLY A 866 -30.69 19.82 -16.21
CA GLY A 866 -31.80 20.01 -15.28
C GLY A 866 -31.48 19.45 -13.90
N VAL A 867 -32.46 19.54 -13.01
CA VAL A 867 -32.32 19.16 -11.60
C VAL A 867 -32.44 17.64 -11.45
N LEU A 868 -31.48 17.05 -10.75
CA LEU A 868 -31.56 15.65 -10.32
C LEU A 868 -32.37 15.58 -9.02
N LEU A 869 -33.48 14.84 -9.07
CA LEU A 869 -34.26 14.47 -7.90
C LEU A 869 -33.79 13.10 -7.38
N THR A 870 -33.12 13.05 -6.22
CA THR A 870 -32.59 11.81 -5.63
C THR A 870 -32.55 11.91 -4.10
N ASP A 871 -32.78 10.80 -3.40
CA ASP A 871 -32.54 10.72 -1.94
C ASP A 871 -31.20 10.04 -1.59
N SER A 872 -30.47 9.52 -2.59
CA SER A 872 -29.14 8.94 -2.40
C SER A 872 -28.04 9.98 -2.64
N PRO A 873 -27.19 10.27 -1.64
CA PRO A 873 -26.01 11.11 -1.84
C PRO A 873 -24.96 10.43 -2.72
N THR A 874 -24.95 9.10 -2.81
CA THR A 874 -24.07 8.35 -3.71
C THR A 874 -24.43 8.63 -5.17
N ALA A 875 -25.72 8.52 -5.51
CA ALA A 875 -26.19 8.84 -6.85
C ALA A 875 -25.93 10.32 -7.19
N ALA A 876 -26.12 11.22 -6.23
CA ALA A 876 -25.81 12.64 -6.37
C ALA A 876 -24.32 12.93 -6.65
N TYR A 877 -23.40 12.19 -6.02
CA TYR A 877 -21.96 12.34 -6.29
C TYR A 877 -21.60 11.90 -7.70
N TYR A 878 -22.12 10.73 -8.12
CA TYR A 878 -21.76 10.13 -9.40
C TYR A 878 -22.53 10.69 -10.60
N SER A 879 -23.58 11.48 -10.39
CA SER A 879 -24.25 12.23 -11.47
C SER A 879 -23.42 13.40 -12.00
N GLY A 880 -22.40 13.85 -11.26
CA GLY A 880 -21.59 15.00 -11.65
C GLY A 880 -22.35 16.33 -11.64
N LYS A 881 -23.62 16.35 -11.22
CA LYS A 881 -24.42 17.57 -11.14
C LYS A 881 -23.86 18.48 -10.05
N PRO A 882 -23.81 19.81 -10.27
CA PRO A 882 -23.45 20.75 -9.22
C PRO A 882 -24.44 20.63 -8.05
N PRO A 883 -24.00 20.85 -6.79
CA PRO A 883 -24.87 20.75 -5.61
C PRO A 883 -26.18 21.56 -5.70
N SER A 884 -26.17 22.68 -6.44
CA SER A 884 -27.36 23.51 -6.68
C SER A 884 -28.39 22.90 -7.63
N GLN A 885 -28.03 21.86 -8.38
CA GLN A 885 -28.92 21.11 -9.29
C GLN A 885 -29.26 19.73 -8.73
N ILE A 886 -29.06 19.52 -7.43
CA ILE A 886 -29.42 18.30 -6.74
C ILE A 886 -30.49 18.67 -5.72
N THR A 887 -31.60 17.93 -5.73
CA THR A 887 -32.67 18.11 -4.75
C THR A 887 -33.20 16.76 -4.28
N GLY A 888 -33.59 16.66 -3.02
CA GLY A 888 -34.18 15.44 -2.48
C GLY A 888 -35.70 15.40 -2.57
N SER A 889 -36.26 14.20 -2.42
CA SER A 889 -37.70 14.01 -2.61
C SER A 889 -38.55 14.75 -1.59
N ARG A 890 -37.97 15.15 -0.46
CA ARG A 890 -38.63 15.92 0.59
C ARG A 890 -39.19 17.26 0.11
N ALA A 891 -38.67 17.80 -0.99
CA ALA A 891 -39.17 19.02 -1.61
C ALA A 891 -40.49 18.81 -2.39
N LEU A 892 -40.84 17.57 -2.76
CA LEU A 892 -42.09 17.26 -3.46
C LEU A 892 -43.32 17.58 -2.59
N PRO A 893 -44.40 18.13 -3.14
CA PRO A 893 -45.73 18.07 -2.55
C PRO A 893 -46.20 16.62 -2.28
N LEU A 894 -47.10 16.43 -1.31
CA LEU A 894 -47.68 15.11 -1.01
C LEU A 894 -48.72 14.67 -2.05
N ASP A 895 -49.39 15.62 -2.70
CA ASP A 895 -50.34 15.35 -3.77
C ASP A 895 -49.59 15.11 -5.09
N ARG A 896 -49.99 14.06 -5.83
CA ARG A 896 -49.34 13.65 -7.08
C ARG A 896 -49.39 14.73 -8.15
N THR A 897 -50.52 15.42 -8.30
CA THR A 897 -50.71 16.45 -9.33
C THR A 897 -49.83 17.66 -9.02
N ALA A 898 -49.88 18.13 -7.76
CA ALA A 898 -49.01 19.20 -7.29
C ALA A 898 -47.52 18.83 -7.39
N ALA A 899 -47.17 17.55 -7.18
CA ALA A 899 -45.79 17.07 -7.33
C ALA A 899 -45.32 17.08 -8.78
N LEU A 900 -46.17 16.71 -9.74
CA LEU A 900 -45.86 16.81 -11.17
C LEU A 900 -45.70 18.26 -11.62
N ASP A 901 -46.54 19.17 -11.14
CA ASP A 901 -46.40 20.60 -11.43
C ASP A 901 -45.13 21.19 -10.80
N TRP A 902 -44.79 20.74 -9.59
CA TRP A 902 -43.54 21.12 -8.94
C TRP A 902 -42.33 20.63 -9.74
N ILE A 903 -42.31 19.36 -10.14
CA ILE A 903 -41.26 18.74 -10.99
C ILE A 903 -41.05 19.55 -12.28
N ARG A 904 -42.13 19.97 -12.95
CA ARG A 904 -42.07 20.84 -14.13
C ARG A 904 -41.51 22.22 -13.78
N SER A 905 -41.98 22.84 -12.71
CA SER A 905 -41.57 24.18 -12.30
C SER A 905 -40.10 24.26 -11.87
N GLN A 906 -39.55 23.18 -11.33
CA GLN A 906 -38.16 23.09 -10.89
C GLN A 906 -37.22 22.54 -11.96
N HIS A 907 -37.72 22.32 -13.19
CA HIS A 907 -36.94 21.75 -14.29
C HIS A 907 -36.22 20.45 -13.89
N VAL A 908 -36.93 19.57 -13.16
CA VAL A 908 -36.41 18.24 -12.82
C VAL A 908 -36.39 17.41 -14.08
N SER A 909 -35.20 16.98 -14.48
CA SER A 909 -34.93 16.23 -15.71
C SER A 909 -34.76 14.72 -15.45
N GLU A 910 -34.22 14.36 -14.29
CA GLU A 910 -33.99 12.97 -13.91
C GLU A 910 -34.42 12.70 -12.46
N LEU A 911 -34.89 11.49 -12.22
CA LEU A 911 -35.34 11.00 -10.92
C LEU A 911 -34.65 9.67 -10.63
N VAL A 912 -33.84 9.61 -9.56
CA VAL A 912 -33.22 8.38 -9.05
C VAL A 912 -33.87 8.00 -7.73
N LEU A 913 -34.45 6.80 -7.69
CA LEU A 913 -35.25 6.29 -6.58
C LEU A 913 -34.63 5.04 -5.96
N GLU A 914 -34.60 5.06 -4.63
CA GLU A 914 -34.44 3.86 -3.82
C GLU A 914 -35.81 3.43 -3.31
N ASN A 915 -36.12 2.13 -3.34
CA ASN A 915 -37.38 1.61 -2.78
C ASN A 915 -37.34 1.62 -1.24
N ILE A 916 -37.47 2.83 -0.67
CA ILE A 916 -37.46 3.12 0.76
C ILE A 916 -38.79 3.84 1.09
N SER A 917 -39.60 3.21 1.93
CA SER A 917 -41.01 3.57 2.14
C SER A 917 -41.27 4.96 2.74
N TYR A 918 -40.29 5.59 3.39
CA TYR A 918 -40.44 6.93 3.97
C TYR A 918 -39.87 8.04 3.07
N TYR A 919 -39.21 7.70 1.97
CA TYR A 919 -38.83 8.70 0.97
C TYR A 919 -40.09 9.20 0.30
N ARG A 920 -40.18 10.52 0.16
CA ARG A 920 -41.41 11.16 -0.28
C ARG A 920 -41.73 10.76 -1.72
N ALA A 921 -40.73 10.62 -2.57
CA ALA A 921 -40.94 10.18 -3.95
C ALA A 921 -41.47 8.74 -4.03
N THR A 922 -41.06 7.83 -3.13
CA THR A 922 -41.63 6.48 -3.02
C THR A 922 -43.11 6.50 -2.68
N SER A 923 -43.54 7.43 -1.82
CA SER A 923 -44.95 7.56 -1.43
C SER A 923 -45.81 8.26 -2.48
N VAL A 924 -45.24 9.22 -3.22
CA VAL A 924 -45.94 10.01 -4.24
C VAL A 924 -46.04 9.23 -5.57
N PHE A 925 -45.01 8.45 -5.90
CA PHE A 925 -44.88 7.65 -7.12
C PHE A 925 -44.58 6.17 -6.81
N PRO A 926 -45.50 5.44 -6.16
CA PRO A 926 -45.29 4.04 -5.77
C PRO A 926 -45.03 3.11 -6.96
N GLU A 927 -45.56 3.42 -8.14
CA GLU A 927 -45.32 2.68 -9.38
C GLU A 927 -43.86 2.75 -9.83
N LEU A 928 -43.23 3.92 -9.71
CA LEU A 928 -41.82 4.10 -10.06
C LEU A 928 -40.91 3.35 -9.06
N ALA A 929 -41.26 3.33 -7.77
CA ALA A 929 -40.54 2.54 -6.78
C ALA A 929 -40.68 1.02 -6.97
N ALA A 930 -41.70 0.58 -7.72
CA ALA A 930 -41.90 -0.81 -8.14
C ALA A 930 -41.18 -1.14 -9.47
N GLY A 931 -40.54 -0.17 -10.12
CA GLY A 931 -39.88 -0.34 -11.42
C GLY A 931 -40.80 -0.16 -12.62
N GLN A 932 -42.02 0.35 -12.43
CA GLN A 932 -42.99 0.57 -13.51
C GLN A 932 -42.98 2.03 -13.93
N ALA A 933 -42.43 2.33 -15.11
CA ALA A 933 -42.48 3.67 -15.68
C ALA A 933 -43.94 4.07 -15.99
N SER A 934 -44.27 5.33 -15.72
CA SER A 934 -45.59 5.91 -16.04
C SER A 934 -45.39 7.37 -16.45
N ALA A 935 -46.18 7.87 -17.40
CA ALA A 935 -46.03 9.24 -17.90
C ALA A 935 -46.10 10.28 -16.76
N PRO A 936 -45.22 11.30 -16.75
CA PRO A 936 -44.22 11.67 -17.76
C PRO A 936 -42.81 11.04 -17.55
N PHE A 937 -42.70 9.96 -16.77
CA PHE A 937 -41.44 9.31 -16.43
C PHE A 937 -41.13 8.14 -17.36
N HIS A 938 -39.92 8.14 -17.93
CA HIS A 938 -39.40 7.08 -18.79
C HIS A 938 -38.17 6.45 -18.14
N THR A 939 -37.98 5.13 -18.26
CA THR A 939 -36.79 4.45 -17.70
C THR A 939 -35.51 5.05 -18.27
N LEU A 940 -34.56 5.37 -17.41
CA LEU A 940 -33.28 5.94 -17.80
C LEU A 940 -32.21 4.84 -17.85
N GLY A 941 -31.62 4.59 -19.02
CA GLY A 941 -30.54 3.62 -19.28
C GLY A 941 -31.02 2.18 -19.54
N VAL A 942 -30.06 1.24 -19.54
CA VAL A 942 -30.24 -0.15 -20.04
C VAL A 942 -31.16 -1.01 -19.18
N GLU A 943 -31.16 -0.73 -17.88
CA GLU A 943 -31.84 -1.52 -16.88
C GLU A 943 -33.04 -0.73 -16.38
N ALA A 944 -34.24 -1.30 -16.48
CA ALA A 944 -35.40 -0.80 -15.75
C ALA A 944 -35.16 -0.81 -14.22
N ARG A 945 -34.16 -1.57 -13.75
CA ARG A 945 -33.74 -1.70 -12.36
C ARG A 945 -32.23 -1.91 -12.28
N TYR A 946 -31.50 -0.91 -11.79
CA TYR A 946 -30.06 -0.98 -11.53
C TYR A 946 -29.81 -1.90 -10.34
N ARG A 947 -29.41 -3.15 -10.58
CA ARG A 947 -29.23 -4.15 -9.51
C ARG A 947 -27.86 -4.81 -9.57
N VAL A 948 -27.28 -5.01 -8.38
CA VAL A 948 -26.16 -5.91 -8.15
C VAL A 948 -26.61 -6.98 -7.15
N ALA A 949 -26.01 -8.18 -7.20
CA ALA A 949 -26.26 -9.21 -6.20
C ALA A 949 -26.06 -8.62 -4.78
N ASP A 950 -27.03 -8.82 -3.90
CA ASP A 950 -27.09 -8.27 -2.53
C ASP A 950 -27.12 -6.73 -2.38
N GLY A 951 -27.23 -5.97 -3.49
CA GLY A 951 -27.37 -4.51 -3.49
C GLY A 951 -28.80 -4.01 -3.37
N LYS A 952 -28.96 -2.72 -3.00
CA LYS A 952 -30.28 -2.05 -2.95
C LYS A 952 -30.90 -1.98 -4.36
N PRO A 953 -32.23 -2.18 -4.53
CA PRO A 953 -32.89 -1.90 -5.79
C PRO A 953 -32.93 -0.39 -6.03
N VAL A 954 -32.36 0.03 -7.16
CA VAL A 954 -32.32 1.44 -7.59
C VAL A 954 -33.01 1.55 -8.93
N PHE A 955 -33.83 2.58 -9.08
CA PHE A 955 -34.57 2.88 -10.30
C PHE A 955 -34.20 4.29 -10.75
N ALA A 956 -33.96 4.48 -12.05
CA ALA A 956 -33.65 5.78 -12.60
C ALA A 956 -34.63 6.10 -13.74
N TYR A 957 -35.10 7.33 -13.77
CA TYR A 957 -36.11 7.81 -14.71
C TYR A 957 -35.72 9.16 -15.30
N ARG A 958 -36.09 9.40 -16.55
CA ARG A 958 -36.08 10.70 -17.22
C ARG A 958 -37.48 11.30 -17.17
N VAL A 959 -37.58 12.61 -16.99
CA VAL A 959 -38.83 13.38 -16.93
C VAL A 959 -38.95 14.22 -18.21
N GLY A 960 -40.00 14.05 -19.03
CA GLY A 960 -40.14 14.80 -20.29
C GLY A 960 -41.38 14.45 -21.13
N THR A 961 -41.58 15.16 -22.25
CA THR A 961 -42.66 14.88 -23.23
C THR A 961 -42.42 13.59 -24.00
N GLU A 962 -43.51 12.98 -24.47
CA GLU A 962 -43.55 11.77 -25.29
C GLU A 962 -42.48 11.81 -26.40
N LEU A 963 -41.54 10.86 -26.34
CA LEU A 963 -40.69 10.53 -27.48
C LEU A 963 -41.63 10.04 -28.59
N LEU A 964 -41.68 10.75 -29.71
CA LEU A 964 -42.36 10.24 -30.89
C LEU A 964 -41.46 9.13 -31.45
N THR A 965 -41.90 7.89 -31.29
CA THR A 965 -41.12 6.69 -31.63
C THR A 965 -41.87 5.86 -32.67
N GLN A 966 -41.14 5.38 -33.67
CA GLN A 966 -41.65 4.48 -34.69
C GLN A 966 -40.63 3.41 -35.02
N SER A 967 -41.03 2.14 -34.94
CA SER A 967 -40.15 1.03 -35.30
C SER A 967 -39.90 0.98 -36.79
N ILE A 968 -38.62 0.87 -37.18
CA ILE A 968 -38.20 0.60 -38.56
C ILE A 968 -38.18 -0.92 -38.75
N TYR A 969 -37.48 -1.65 -37.89
CA TYR A 969 -37.50 -3.10 -37.81
C TYR A 969 -37.22 -3.55 -36.37
N PRO A 970 -37.47 -4.83 -36.00
CA PRO A 970 -37.39 -5.26 -34.61
C PRO A 970 -36.08 -4.87 -33.91
N GLY A 971 -36.20 -4.04 -32.88
CA GLY A 971 -35.07 -3.58 -32.06
C GLY A 971 -34.42 -2.27 -32.51
N VAL A 972 -34.88 -1.65 -33.59
CA VAL A 972 -34.39 -0.37 -34.10
C VAL A 972 -35.55 0.56 -34.43
N ASP A 973 -35.62 1.66 -33.69
CA ASP A 973 -36.69 2.63 -33.77
C ASP A 973 -36.15 3.99 -34.25
N ALA A 974 -36.96 4.75 -34.96
CA ALA A 974 -36.74 6.15 -35.24
C ALA A 974 -37.42 6.99 -34.16
N CYS A 975 -36.73 8.01 -33.67
CA CYS A 975 -37.18 8.84 -32.56
C CYS A 975 -37.02 10.33 -32.86
N VAL A 976 -38.04 11.12 -32.54
CA VAL A 976 -37.98 12.59 -32.53
C VAL A 976 -38.48 13.10 -31.19
N GLU A 977 -37.67 13.92 -30.53
CA GLU A 977 -38.07 14.55 -29.27
C GLU A 977 -39.13 15.64 -29.51
N GLY A 978 -40.26 15.54 -28.80
CA GLY A 978 -41.38 16.48 -28.88
C GLY A 978 -41.08 17.87 -28.30
N SER A 979 -40.01 18.01 -27.51
CA SER A 979 -39.45 19.27 -27.01
C SER A 979 -38.06 19.50 -27.62
N PRO A 980 -37.49 20.72 -27.57
CA PRO A 980 -36.11 20.95 -28.02
C PRO A 980 -35.14 20.09 -27.20
N GLY A 981 -34.56 19.07 -27.84
CA GLY A 981 -33.52 18.23 -27.27
C GLY A 981 -32.16 18.88 -27.40
N GLU A 982 -31.34 18.81 -26.34
CA GLU A 982 -29.98 19.35 -26.34
C GLU A 982 -28.97 18.35 -26.94
N GLY A 983 -28.12 18.85 -27.83
CA GLY A 983 -26.84 18.21 -28.13
C GLY A 983 -25.92 18.16 -26.91
N LYS A 984 -25.01 17.18 -26.89
CA LYS A 984 -24.05 16.98 -25.79
C LYS A 984 -22.95 18.06 -25.75
N THR A 985 -22.70 18.71 -26.89
CA THR A 985 -21.57 19.64 -27.12
C THR A 985 -22.00 21.11 -27.09
N ALA A 986 -23.28 21.38 -27.42
CA ALA A 986 -23.99 22.63 -27.22
C ALA A 986 -25.51 22.37 -27.28
N SER A 987 -26.32 23.32 -26.79
CA SER A 987 -27.79 23.21 -26.72
C SER A 987 -28.48 23.30 -28.08
N LEU A 988 -27.98 22.63 -29.11
CA LEU A 988 -28.56 22.70 -30.44
C LEU A 988 -29.72 21.73 -30.59
N ALA A 989 -30.75 22.15 -31.33
CA ALA A 989 -31.89 21.33 -31.71
C ALA A 989 -31.46 20.21 -32.67
N LYS A 990 -31.66 18.95 -32.25
CA LYS A 990 -31.41 17.76 -33.08
C LYS A 990 -32.53 17.48 -34.08
N GLY A 991 -32.17 16.70 -35.10
CA GLY A 991 -33.08 16.05 -36.04
C GLY A 991 -33.55 14.68 -35.54
N LEU A 992 -33.82 13.76 -36.46
CA LEU A 992 -34.29 12.41 -36.13
C LEU A 992 -33.14 11.53 -35.64
N VAL A 993 -33.36 10.78 -34.57
CA VAL A 993 -32.37 9.90 -33.94
C VAL A 993 -32.78 8.45 -34.14
N LEU A 994 -31.80 7.57 -34.38
CA LEU A 994 -32.03 6.13 -34.30
C LEU A 994 -31.91 5.67 -32.85
N GLU A 995 -32.82 4.82 -32.40
CA GLU A 995 -32.81 4.18 -31.09
C GLU A 995 -32.61 2.68 -31.28
N VAL A 996 -31.61 2.10 -30.60
CA VAL A 996 -31.29 0.67 -30.70
C VAL A 996 -31.48 0.02 -29.35
N ALA A 997 -32.41 -0.94 -29.29
CA ALA A 997 -32.81 -1.64 -28.07
C ALA A 997 -33.13 -0.68 -26.90
N GLY A 998 -33.85 0.41 -27.18
CA GLY A 998 -34.24 1.37 -26.14
C GLY A 998 -33.16 2.42 -25.79
N ARG A 999 -32.15 2.63 -26.66
CA ARG A 999 -31.07 3.61 -26.44
C ARG A 999 -30.85 4.54 -27.63
N ASP A 1000 -30.90 5.84 -27.39
CA ASP A 1000 -30.54 6.86 -28.37
C ASP A 1000 -29.12 6.63 -28.93
N VAL A 1001 -29.04 6.42 -30.24
CA VAL A 1001 -27.78 6.20 -30.95
C VAL A 1001 -27.14 7.51 -31.37
N ALA A 1002 -27.83 8.65 -31.33
CA ALA A 1002 -27.25 9.94 -31.70
C ALA A 1002 -26.22 10.51 -30.70
N GLY A 1003 -25.73 9.70 -29.74
CA GLY A 1003 -24.63 10.00 -28.82
C GLY A 1003 -24.25 11.48 -28.71
N GLU A 1004 -23.20 11.87 -29.43
CA GLU A 1004 -22.68 13.25 -29.52
C GLU A 1004 -23.08 14.01 -30.80
N GLY A 1005 -23.68 13.36 -31.80
CA GLY A 1005 -24.05 13.95 -33.09
C GLY A 1005 -25.40 14.68 -33.13
N MET A 1006 -25.69 15.31 -34.27
CA MET A 1006 -26.85 16.17 -34.53
C MET A 1006 -28.16 15.47 -34.98
N GLY A 1007 -28.13 14.17 -35.23
CA GLY A 1007 -29.26 13.42 -35.79
C GLY A 1007 -29.33 13.49 -37.33
N ILE A 1008 -30.31 12.81 -37.90
CA ILE A 1008 -30.64 12.78 -39.32
C ILE A 1008 -31.43 14.04 -39.70
N GLY A 1009 -31.04 14.68 -40.81
CA GLY A 1009 -31.80 15.76 -41.44
C GLY A 1009 -31.69 17.14 -40.78
N THR A 1010 -30.65 17.40 -40.00
CA THR A 1010 -30.52 18.68 -39.28
C THR A 1010 -29.91 19.77 -40.16
N PRO A 1011 -30.61 20.89 -40.44
CA PRO A 1011 -30.12 21.91 -41.36
C PRO A 1011 -29.24 22.96 -40.68
N ILE A 1012 -28.18 23.40 -41.37
CA ILE A 1012 -27.27 24.48 -40.97
C ILE A 1012 -26.98 25.41 -42.15
N VAL A 1013 -26.64 26.69 -41.89
CA VAL A 1013 -26.41 27.67 -42.96
C VAL A 1013 -25.16 28.49 -42.71
N LYS A 1014 -24.32 28.65 -43.74
CA LYS A 1014 -23.05 29.40 -43.65
C LYS A 1014 -23.19 30.83 -44.12
N TYR A 1015 -22.96 31.77 -43.21
CA TYR A 1015 -22.86 33.20 -43.49
C TYR A 1015 -21.38 33.66 -43.44
N PRO A 1016 -21.05 34.90 -43.88
CA PRO A 1016 -19.67 35.40 -43.87
C PRO A 1016 -19.03 35.45 -42.47
N ASP A 1017 -19.87 35.56 -41.43
CA ASP A 1017 -19.47 35.62 -40.03
C ASP A 1017 -19.46 34.27 -39.32
N GLY A 1018 -19.93 33.18 -39.93
CA GLY A 1018 -19.84 31.83 -39.37
C GLY A 1018 -20.97 30.88 -39.77
N TRP A 1019 -20.95 29.68 -39.18
CA TRP A 1019 -22.04 28.70 -39.31
C TRP A 1019 -23.18 29.00 -38.33
N VAL A 1020 -24.40 29.00 -38.86
CA VAL A 1020 -25.62 29.21 -38.10
C VAL A 1020 -26.38 27.89 -37.98
N TYR A 1021 -26.65 27.52 -36.75
CA TYR A 1021 -27.36 26.34 -36.28
C TYR A 1021 -28.70 26.75 -35.67
N SER A 1022 -29.45 25.75 -35.20
CA SER A 1022 -30.71 25.97 -34.50
C SER A 1022 -30.60 25.62 -33.03
N LEU A 1023 -30.92 26.55 -32.15
CA LEU A 1023 -31.19 26.34 -30.73
C LEU A 1023 -32.63 25.89 -30.53
N THR A 1024 -33.56 26.50 -31.27
CA THR A 1024 -35.00 26.22 -31.13
C THR A 1024 -35.58 25.47 -32.32
N ALA A 1025 -36.39 24.45 -32.02
CA ALA A 1025 -37.18 23.74 -33.01
C ALA A 1025 -38.54 23.33 -32.46
N THR A 1026 -39.54 23.29 -33.34
CA THR A 1026 -40.90 22.84 -33.01
C THR A 1026 -41.27 21.60 -33.81
N THR A 1027 -41.75 20.55 -33.14
CA THR A 1027 -42.22 19.31 -33.78
C THR A 1027 -43.74 19.29 -33.84
N THR A 1028 -44.30 18.88 -34.97
CA THR A 1028 -45.70 18.55 -35.17
C THR A 1028 -45.80 17.11 -35.65
N ASP A 1029 -46.54 16.27 -34.93
CA ASP A 1029 -46.86 14.92 -35.39
C ASP A 1029 -48.00 14.99 -36.43
N LEU A 1030 -47.73 14.49 -37.64
CA LEU A 1030 -48.67 14.40 -38.75
C LEU A 1030 -48.99 12.93 -39.09
N SER A 1031 -48.64 12.00 -38.20
CA SER A 1031 -48.79 10.57 -38.43
C SER A 1031 -50.26 10.19 -38.63
N THR A 1032 -50.49 9.25 -39.54
CA THR A 1032 -51.78 8.57 -39.73
C THR A 1032 -51.66 7.12 -39.25
N VAL A 1033 -52.78 6.39 -39.23
CA VAL A 1033 -52.80 4.96 -38.83
C VAL A 1033 -51.85 4.09 -39.68
N THR A 1034 -51.52 4.53 -40.90
CA THR A 1034 -50.72 3.77 -41.87
C THR A 1034 -49.36 4.37 -42.18
N THR A 1035 -49.09 5.61 -41.75
CA THR A 1035 -47.85 6.33 -42.11
C THR A 1035 -47.38 7.20 -40.95
N THR A 1036 -46.13 7.03 -40.54
CA THR A 1036 -45.53 7.89 -39.52
C THR A 1036 -44.84 9.08 -40.18
N VAL A 1037 -45.32 10.28 -39.88
CA VAL A 1037 -44.84 11.53 -40.48
C VAL A 1037 -44.65 12.57 -39.38
N TRP A 1038 -43.43 13.05 -39.20
CA TRP A 1038 -43.10 14.08 -38.22
C TRP A 1038 -42.51 15.29 -38.90
N LYS A 1039 -43.08 16.45 -38.61
CA LYS A 1039 -42.64 17.71 -39.20
C LYS A 1039 -41.96 18.57 -38.15
N ARG A 1040 -40.72 18.97 -38.40
CA ARG A 1040 -39.91 19.77 -37.47
C ARG A 1040 -39.48 21.07 -38.13
N THR A 1041 -39.74 22.19 -37.46
CA THR A 1041 -39.31 23.52 -37.94
C THR A 1041 -38.12 24.01 -37.13
N PHE A 1042 -36.98 24.17 -37.77
CA PHE A 1042 -35.72 24.63 -37.20
C PHE A 1042 -35.58 26.15 -37.35
N GLN A 1043 -35.34 26.86 -36.24
CA GLN A 1043 -35.04 28.30 -36.26
C GLN A 1043 -33.53 28.49 -36.24
N LEU A 1044 -32.98 29.22 -37.21
CA LEU A 1044 -31.54 29.45 -37.33
C LEU A 1044 -31.07 30.57 -36.38
N ASP A 1045 -31.15 30.31 -35.07
CA ASP A 1045 -31.01 31.27 -33.97
C ASP A 1045 -29.75 31.07 -33.09
N GLU A 1046 -28.75 30.33 -33.56
CA GLU A 1046 -27.47 30.17 -32.87
C GLU A 1046 -26.29 30.16 -33.85
N ILE A 1047 -25.21 30.91 -33.57
CA ILE A 1047 -23.98 30.94 -34.40
C ILE A 1047 -22.81 30.34 -33.63
N GLY A 1048 -21.98 29.53 -34.28
CA GLY A 1048 -20.85 28.90 -33.59
C GLY A 1048 -20.32 27.66 -34.28
N GLY A 1049 -19.70 26.77 -33.50
CA GLY A 1049 -19.14 25.51 -34.01
C GLY A 1049 -17.91 25.67 -34.91
N ASP A 1050 -17.36 26.88 -35.02
CA ASP A 1050 -16.21 27.19 -35.87
C ASP A 1050 -15.06 27.87 -35.11
N ALA A 1051 -13.89 27.92 -35.76
CA ALA A 1051 -12.70 28.53 -35.18
C ALA A 1051 -12.87 30.05 -34.92
N ALA A 1052 -13.74 30.72 -35.68
CA ALA A 1052 -13.99 32.17 -35.52
C ALA A 1052 -14.65 32.47 -34.16
N HIS A 1053 -15.50 31.57 -33.67
CA HIS A 1053 -16.15 31.66 -32.37
C HIS A 1053 -15.46 30.86 -31.27
N LYS A 1054 -14.20 30.43 -31.47
CA LYS A 1054 -13.48 29.52 -30.55
C LYS A 1054 -14.29 28.26 -30.23
N TYR A 1055 -15.07 27.78 -31.21
CA TYR A 1055 -15.98 26.64 -31.08
C TYR A 1055 -17.08 26.81 -30.02
N GLN A 1056 -17.32 28.03 -29.54
CA GLN A 1056 -18.48 28.33 -28.70
C GLN A 1056 -19.70 28.57 -29.58
N PHE A 1057 -20.86 28.16 -29.10
CA PHE A 1057 -22.15 28.49 -29.69
C PHE A 1057 -22.77 29.68 -28.94
N VAL A 1058 -23.28 30.64 -29.71
CA VAL A 1058 -23.75 31.94 -29.23
C VAL A 1058 -25.15 32.19 -29.82
N PRO A 1059 -26.19 32.40 -28.98
CA PRO A 1059 -27.52 32.71 -29.46
C PRO A 1059 -27.55 34.01 -30.27
N ILE A 1060 -28.30 34.02 -31.37
CA ILE A 1060 -28.51 35.17 -32.25
C ILE A 1060 -30.00 35.35 -32.56
N GLN A 1061 -30.37 36.51 -33.11
CA GLN A 1061 -31.68 36.63 -33.74
C GLN A 1061 -31.75 35.67 -34.94
N SER A 1062 -32.82 34.89 -35.02
CA SER A 1062 -33.02 33.91 -36.10
C SER A 1062 -32.77 34.52 -37.47
N ARG A 1063 -31.91 33.87 -38.26
CA ARG A 1063 -31.58 34.25 -39.65
C ARG A 1063 -32.33 33.43 -40.69
N GLY A 1064 -33.30 32.62 -40.25
CA GLY A 1064 -34.10 31.81 -41.15
C GLY A 1064 -34.87 30.73 -40.42
N ALA A 1065 -35.82 30.14 -41.15
CA ALA A 1065 -36.54 28.97 -40.69
C ALA A 1065 -36.51 27.90 -41.79
N ILE A 1066 -36.10 26.69 -41.43
CA ILE A 1066 -36.06 25.53 -42.32
C ILE A 1066 -36.99 24.47 -41.75
N GLU A 1067 -37.94 24.01 -42.56
CA GLU A 1067 -38.83 22.92 -42.20
C GLU A 1067 -38.25 21.61 -42.71
N VAL A 1068 -38.26 20.59 -41.85
CA VAL A 1068 -37.83 19.23 -42.18
C VAL A 1068 -38.95 18.25 -41.86
N THR A 1069 -39.37 17.48 -42.84
CA THR A 1069 -40.36 16.41 -42.67
C THR A 1069 -39.66 15.07 -42.70
N TYR A 1070 -39.88 14.26 -41.67
CA TYR A 1070 -39.41 12.89 -41.53
C TYR A 1070 -40.58 11.93 -41.78
N THR A 1071 -40.46 11.07 -42.79
CA THR A 1071 -41.41 9.98 -43.01
C THR A 1071 -40.71 8.65 -42.72
N VAL A 1072 -41.21 7.90 -41.74
CA VAL A 1072 -40.60 6.65 -41.26
C VAL A 1072 -41.40 5.45 -41.74
N ASP A 1073 -40.71 4.46 -42.29
CA ASP A 1073 -41.29 3.19 -42.74
C ASP A 1073 -40.38 1.99 -42.39
N GLY A 1074 -40.75 0.79 -42.86
CA GLY A 1074 -40.02 -0.45 -42.57
C GLY A 1074 -38.66 -0.59 -43.28
N SER A 1075 -38.26 0.36 -44.11
CA SER A 1075 -36.99 0.37 -44.84
C SER A 1075 -36.03 1.49 -44.43
N GLY A 1076 -36.54 2.52 -43.74
CA GLY A 1076 -35.71 3.60 -43.22
C GLY A 1076 -36.48 4.91 -43.03
N VAL A 1077 -35.82 6.02 -43.36
CA VAL A 1077 -36.31 7.38 -43.11
C VAL A 1077 -36.20 8.22 -44.37
N THR A 1078 -37.31 8.74 -44.86
CA THR A 1078 -37.34 9.78 -45.89
C THR A 1078 -37.28 11.15 -45.25
N VAL A 1079 -36.33 11.99 -45.66
CA VAL A 1079 -36.09 13.34 -45.16
C VAL A 1079 -36.39 14.35 -46.26
N GLU A 1080 -37.31 15.28 -45.99
CA GLU A 1080 -37.65 16.38 -46.89
C GLU A 1080 -37.31 17.71 -46.21
N VAL A 1081 -36.46 18.53 -46.83
CA VAL A 1081 -35.99 19.80 -46.29
C VAL A 1081 -36.48 20.96 -47.15
N ASN A 1082 -37.30 21.83 -46.56
CA ASN A 1082 -37.94 22.97 -47.20
C ASN A 1082 -37.57 24.28 -46.48
N PRO A 1083 -36.75 25.16 -47.08
CA PRO A 1083 -36.43 26.46 -46.48
C PRO A 1083 -37.64 27.40 -46.56
N ARG A 1084 -38.20 27.79 -45.41
CA ARG A 1084 -39.34 28.74 -45.37
C ARG A 1084 -38.90 30.16 -45.70
N TRP A 1085 -37.80 30.59 -45.11
CA TRP A 1085 -37.11 31.83 -45.44
C TRP A 1085 -35.68 31.78 -44.89
N LEU A 1086 -34.75 32.44 -45.58
CA LEU A 1086 -33.36 32.62 -45.14
C LEU A 1086 -32.98 34.10 -45.37
N ALA A 1087 -32.25 34.69 -44.42
CA ALA A 1087 -31.69 36.02 -44.60
C ALA A 1087 -30.70 36.03 -45.78
N PRO A 1088 -30.62 37.10 -46.57
CA PRO A 1088 -29.71 37.16 -47.72
C PRO A 1088 -28.24 37.11 -47.27
N GLY A 1089 -27.35 36.61 -48.15
CA GLY A 1089 -25.90 36.63 -47.95
C GLY A 1089 -25.27 35.33 -47.43
N TYR A 1090 -26.01 34.23 -47.35
CA TYR A 1090 -25.43 32.91 -47.11
C TYR A 1090 -24.70 32.38 -48.34
N SER A 1091 -23.69 31.53 -48.10
CA SER A 1091 -22.84 30.94 -49.14
C SER A 1091 -23.08 29.44 -49.34
N GLN A 1092 -23.50 28.74 -48.29
CA GLN A 1092 -23.72 27.30 -48.28
C GLN A 1092 -24.87 26.93 -47.33
N VAL A 1093 -25.56 25.83 -47.64
CA VAL A 1093 -26.53 25.18 -46.74
C VAL A 1093 -26.06 23.75 -46.50
N GLY A 1094 -25.93 23.35 -45.24
CA GLY A 1094 -25.59 21.99 -44.84
C GLY A 1094 -26.83 21.24 -44.35
N ILE A 1095 -26.94 19.96 -44.67
CA ILE A 1095 -27.88 19.02 -44.04
C ILE A 1095 -27.06 17.93 -43.37
N LEU A 1096 -27.04 17.95 -42.04
CA LEU A 1096 -26.27 17.02 -41.22
C LEU A 1096 -27.05 15.72 -41.04
N ASN A 1097 -26.38 14.58 -41.21
CA ASN A 1097 -26.89 13.27 -40.85
C ASN A 1097 -25.87 12.57 -39.96
N GLU A 1098 -25.87 12.95 -38.69
CA GLU A 1098 -24.86 12.52 -37.72
C GLU A 1098 -25.49 11.66 -36.63
N GLN A 1099 -24.80 10.61 -36.19
CA GLN A 1099 -25.28 9.75 -35.10
C GLN A 1099 -24.29 9.69 -33.94
N SER A 1100 -23.43 8.66 -33.89
CA SER A 1100 -22.48 8.43 -32.78
C SER A 1100 -21.20 7.80 -33.30
N ALA A 1101 -20.12 8.01 -32.55
CA ALA A 1101 -18.84 7.34 -32.73
C ALA A 1101 -18.89 5.80 -32.65
N ALA A 1102 -20.02 5.23 -32.19
CA ALA A 1102 -20.26 3.81 -32.25
C ALA A 1102 -20.40 3.29 -33.70
N PHE A 1103 -20.74 4.14 -34.66
CA PHE A 1103 -20.60 3.84 -36.08
C PHE A 1103 -19.15 4.06 -36.46
N ASP A 1104 -18.41 2.97 -36.57
CA ASP A 1104 -16.96 2.97 -36.73
C ASP A 1104 -16.51 2.31 -38.05
N ASP A 1105 -17.44 2.07 -38.97
CA ASP A 1105 -17.25 1.43 -40.27
C ASP A 1105 -17.94 2.27 -41.36
N LEU A 1106 -17.14 2.83 -42.28
CA LEU A 1106 -17.58 3.62 -43.43
C LEU A 1106 -17.30 2.88 -44.74
N ALA A 1107 -18.32 2.75 -45.59
CA ALA A 1107 -18.20 2.23 -46.94
C ALA A 1107 -18.83 3.19 -47.96
N ALA A 1108 -18.19 3.36 -49.12
CA ALA A 1108 -18.73 4.04 -50.28
C ALA A 1108 -18.51 3.18 -51.53
N ALA A 1109 -19.33 3.37 -52.57
CA ALA A 1109 -19.15 2.63 -53.81
C ALA A 1109 -17.71 2.81 -54.35
N ASN A 1110 -17.10 1.73 -54.86
CA ASN A 1110 -15.74 1.74 -55.42
C ASN A 1110 -14.57 2.14 -54.49
N HIS A 1111 -14.80 2.29 -53.18
CA HIS A 1111 -13.76 2.59 -52.18
C HIS A 1111 -13.61 1.48 -51.13
N PRO A 1112 -12.41 1.25 -50.58
CA PRO A 1112 -12.21 0.31 -49.48
C PRO A 1112 -12.91 0.79 -48.21
N THR A 1113 -13.51 -0.14 -47.45
CA THR A 1113 -14.12 0.13 -46.16
C THR A 1113 -13.10 0.66 -45.15
N LEU A 1114 -13.42 1.78 -44.50
CA LEU A 1114 -12.60 2.40 -43.45
C LEU A 1114 -13.17 2.01 -42.08
N VAL A 1115 -12.30 1.56 -41.15
CA VAL A 1115 -12.72 1.10 -39.82
C VAL A 1115 -11.87 1.73 -38.71
N GLY A 1116 -12.48 2.09 -37.58
CA GLY A 1116 -11.78 2.55 -36.37
C GLY A 1116 -10.99 3.85 -36.61
N GLU A 1117 -9.70 3.87 -36.26
CA GLU A 1117 -8.84 5.05 -36.45
C GLU A 1117 -8.61 5.41 -37.93
N ALA A 1118 -8.84 4.48 -38.87
CA ALA A 1118 -8.72 4.73 -40.31
C ALA A 1118 -9.89 5.56 -40.89
N PHE A 1119 -10.93 5.81 -40.09
CA PHE A 1119 -12.11 6.59 -40.46
C PHE A 1119 -11.88 8.12 -40.36
N GLY A 1120 -10.84 8.58 -39.65
CA GLY A 1120 -10.67 10.00 -39.29
C GLY A 1120 -10.63 11.00 -40.46
N ASN A 1121 -11.35 12.12 -40.26
CA ASN A 1121 -11.58 13.31 -41.11
C ASN A 1121 -12.77 13.22 -42.08
N TRP A 1122 -13.56 14.29 -42.13
CA TRP A 1122 -14.62 14.52 -43.12
C TRP A 1122 -14.05 14.60 -44.55
N VAL A 1123 -14.39 13.62 -45.38
CA VAL A 1123 -13.93 13.52 -46.77
C VAL A 1123 -15.10 13.58 -47.75
N PRO A 1124 -14.93 14.22 -48.92
CA PRO A 1124 -15.98 14.24 -49.94
C PRO A 1124 -16.18 12.83 -50.51
N VAL A 1125 -17.43 12.40 -50.58
CA VAL A 1125 -17.83 11.14 -51.25
C VAL A 1125 -18.12 11.46 -52.72
N THR A 1126 -17.47 10.74 -53.63
CA THR A 1126 -17.62 10.94 -55.09
C THR A 1126 -18.59 9.96 -55.76
N ASP A 1127 -19.04 8.95 -55.03
CA ASP A 1127 -19.80 7.81 -55.56
C ASP A 1127 -21.30 7.90 -55.27
N ALA A 1128 -22.06 6.97 -55.85
CA ALA A 1128 -23.52 6.99 -55.84
C ALA A 1128 -24.17 6.87 -54.44
N TRP A 1129 -23.45 6.35 -53.44
CA TRP A 1129 -23.93 6.20 -52.06
C TRP A 1129 -22.77 6.06 -51.06
N ALA A 1130 -23.07 6.34 -49.78
CA ALA A 1130 -22.21 6.01 -48.63
C ALA A 1130 -23.02 5.35 -47.51
N ARG A 1131 -22.35 4.56 -46.67
CA ARG A 1131 -22.92 3.78 -45.55
C ARG A 1131 -22.09 3.92 -44.30
N LEU A 1132 -22.76 3.97 -43.16
CA LEU A 1132 -22.18 3.78 -41.84
C LEU A 1132 -22.71 2.51 -41.18
N ARG A 1133 -21.83 1.73 -40.55
CA ARG A 1133 -22.16 0.50 -39.81
C ARG A 1133 -21.59 0.54 -38.40
N SER A 1134 -22.35 0.00 -37.45
CA SER A 1134 -21.87 -0.34 -36.11
C SER A 1134 -22.12 -1.82 -35.83
N ALA A 1135 -21.04 -2.62 -35.79
CA ALA A 1135 -21.15 -4.02 -35.40
C ALA A 1135 -21.59 -4.18 -33.93
N SER A 1136 -21.22 -3.22 -33.07
CA SER A 1136 -21.55 -3.26 -31.64
C SER A 1136 -23.03 -3.00 -31.37
N LEU A 1137 -23.68 -2.19 -32.21
CA LEU A 1137 -25.11 -1.89 -32.11
C LEU A 1137 -25.96 -2.79 -33.00
N GLY A 1138 -25.36 -3.50 -33.96
CA GLY A 1138 -26.09 -4.37 -34.89
C GLY A 1138 -26.88 -3.59 -35.95
N VAL A 1139 -26.51 -2.34 -36.24
CA VAL A 1139 -27.24 -1.45 -37.16
C VAL A 1139 -26.31 -0.82 -38.19
N GLU A 1140 -26.82 -0.68 -39.41
CA GLU A 1140 -26.20 0.12 -40.46
C GLU A 1140 -27.23 0.97 -41.19
N TRP A 1141 -26.75 2.08 -41.74
CA TRP A 1141 -27.58 2.95 -42.55
C TRP A 1141 -26.80 3.54 -43.72
N SER A 1142 -27.50 3.87 -44.81
CA SER A 1142 -26.88 4.38 -46.03
C SER A 1142 -27.68 5.51 -46.64
N ALA A 1143 -26.99 6.43 -47.30
CA ALA A 1143 -27.57 7.59 -47.95
C ALA A 1143 -27.04 7.72 -49.40
N PRO A 1144 -27.88 8.16 -50.36
CA PRO A 1144 -27.51 8.31 -51.77
C PRO A 1144 -26.88 9.68 -52.07
N ALA A 1145 -26.01 9.78 -53.08
CA ALA A 1145 -25.54 11.09 -53.54
C ALA A 1145 -26.69 11.93 -54.13
N LEU A 1146 -26.71 13.23 -53.82
CA LEU A 1146 -27.79 14.15 -54.25
C LEU A 1146 -27.32 15.11 -55.35
N PRO A 1147 -28.11 15.28 -56.44
CA PRO A 1147 -27.81 16.27 -57.46
C PRO A 1147 -27.72 17.69 -56.86
N GLY A 1148 -26.63 18.40 -57.14
CA GLY A 1148 -26.41 19.77 -56.64
C GLY A 1148 -25.88 19.86 -55.20
N ALA A 1149 -25.59 18.73 -54.54
CA ALA A 1149 -24.95 18.68 -53.22
C ALA A 1149 -23.61 17.94 -53.29
N GLN A 1150 -22.65 18.34 -52.47
CA GLN A 1150 -21.47 17.53 -52.17
C GLN A 1150 -21.74 16.73 -50.90
N MET A 1151 -21.70 15.40 -50.98
CA MET A 1151 -21.76 14.53 -49.80
C MET A 1151 -20.38 14.47 -49.13
N TYR A 1152 -20.36 14.52 -47.80
CA TYR A 1152 -19.19 14.31 -46.96
C TYR A 1152 -19.46 13.16 -46.00
N ALA A 1153 -18.45 12.32 -45.77
CA ALA A 1153 -18.50 11.24 -44.79
C ALA A 1153 -17.26 11.32 -43.89
N GLY A 1154 -17.44 11.08 -42.59
CA GLY A 1154 -16.31 11.16 -41.67
C GLY A 1154 -16.68 10.85 -40.24
N ARG A 1155 -15.64 10.70 -39.43
CA ARG A 1155 -15.70 10.74 -37.97
C ARG A 1155 -14.88 11.93 -37.48
N GLU A 1156 -15.47 12.73 -36.62
CA GLU A 1156 -14.82 13.89 -36.00
C GLU A 1156 -14.41 13.54 -34.58
N LEU A 1157 -13.11 13.69 -34.27
CA LEU A 1157 -12.54 13.50 -32.93
C LEU A 1157 -11.75 14.76 -32.53
N LEU A 1158 -12.39 15.68 -31.80
CA LEU A 1158 -11.80 16.98 -31.42
C LEU A 1158 -11.99 17.28 -29.93
N ALA A 1159 -11.01 17.94 -29.30
CA ALA A 1159 -11.09 18.35 -27.90
C ALA A 1159 -11.91 19.66 -27.73
N PRO A 1160 -12.66 19.84 -26.64
CA PRO A 1160 -12.87 18.93 -25.53
C PRO A 1160 -14.17 18.14 -25.77
N ASP A 1161 -14.05 16.90 -26.27
CA ASP A 1161 -15.11 15.89 -26.28
C ASP A 1161 -16.11 15.92 -27.47
N PHE A 1162 -15.63 16.15 -28.69
CA PHE A 1162 -16.35 15.85 -29.93
C PHE A 1162 -15.98 14.45 -30.44
N ASP A 1163 -16.91 13.47 -30.40
CA ASP A 1163 -16.73 12.14 -31.01
C ASP A 1163 -18.03 11.63 -31.69
N TRP A 1164 -18.17 11.86 -33.00
CA TRP A 1164 -19.32 11.39 -33.80
C TRP A 1164 -18.95 11.00 -35.23
N ALA A 1165 -19.84 10.27 -35.90
CA ALA A 1165 -19.75 9.91 -37.30
C ALA A 1165 -21.05 10.25 -38.06
N GLY A 1166 -20.93 10.68 -39.32
CA GLY A 1166 -22.08 11.11 -40.13
C GLY A 1166 -21.87 11.10 -41.65
N LEU A 1167 -22.96 11.36 -42.39
CA LEU A 1167 -23.05 11.48 -43.85
C LEU A 1167 -23.75 12.80 -44.22
N ASP A 1168 -23.00 13.88 -44.38
CA ASP A 1168 -23.55 15.23 -44.49
C ASP A 1168 -23.63 15.71 -45.94
N TYR A 1169 -24.62 16.53 -46.26
CA TYR A 1169 -24.74 17.18 -47.56
C TYR A 1169 -24.43 18.67 -47.48
N MET A 1170 -23.61 19.16 -48.39
CA MET A 1170 -23.31 20.58 -48.54
C MET A 1170 -23.79 21.11 -49.89
N PHE A 1171 -24.71 22.06 -49.86
CA PHE A 1171 -25.28 22.73 -51.01
C PHE A 1171 -24.65 24.11 -51.21
N PRO A 1172 -24.44 24.56 -52.46
CA PRO A 1172 -24.11 25.96 -52.76
C PRO A 1172 -25.33 26.88 -52.49
N ALA A 1173 -25.16 28.19 -52.65
CA ALA A 1173 -26.17 29.21 -52.34
C ALA A 1173 -27.53 29.11 -53.09
N SER A 1174 -27.75 28.09 -53.92
CA SER A 1174 -29.00 27.81 -54.64
C SER A 1174 -29.77 26.63 -54.02
N PHE A 1175 -30.07 26.71 -52.72
CA PHE A 1175 -30.78 25.65 -51.99
C PHE A 1175 -32.30 25.79 -52.17
N ALA A 1176 -32.96 24.77 -52.73
CA ALA A 1176 -34.41 24.66 -52.86
C ALA A 1176 -34.83 23.19 -52.69
N ASP A 1177 -35.91 22.97 -51.92
CA ASP A 1177 -36.64 21.71 -51.69
C ASP A 1177 -35.87 20.42 -52.01
N VAL A 1178 -35.24 19.84 -50.99
CA VAL A 1178 -34.45 18.61 -51.10
C VAL A 1178 -35.19 17.46 -50.44
N SER A 1179 -35.27 16.31 -51.12
CA SER A 1179 -35.82 15.06 -50.57
C SER A 1179 -34.86 13.91 -50.82
N TYR A 1180 -34.60 13.11 -49.78
CA TYR A 1180 -33.75 11.93 -49.87
C TYR A 1180 -34.16 10.86 -48.87
N HIS A 1181 -33.83 9.60 -49.19
CA HIS A 1181 -34.15 8.45 -48.34
C HIS A 1181 -32.87 7.86 -47.74
N ILE A 1182 -32.87 7.67 -46.42
CA ILE A 1182 -31.85 6.94 -45.68
C ILE A 1182 -32.35 5.53 -45.44
N ASN A 1183 -31.69 4.53 -46.02
CA ASN A 1183 -32.00 3.13 -45.75
C ASN A 1183 -31.39 2.74 -44.39
N VAL A 1184 -32.16 2.09 -43.53
CA VAL A 1184 -31.71 1.59 -42.22
C VAL A 1184 -31.98 0.09 -42.14
N GLN A 1185 -30.95 -0.71 -41.87
CA GLN A 1185 -31.07 -2.17 -41.86
C GLN A 1185 -30.13 -2.82 -40.83
N GLU A 1186 -30.32 -4.12 -40.60
CA GLU A 1186 -29.50 -4.90 -39.68
C GLU A 1186 -28.05 -4.98 -40.18
N ALA A 1187 -27.09 -4.74 -39.29
CA ALA A 1187 -25.67 -4.86 -39.64
C ALA A 1187 -25.30 -6.33 -39.84
N ARG A 1188 -24.98 -6.68 -41.10
CA ARG A 1188 -24.51 -8.01 -41.48
C ARG A 1188 -23.01 -8.08 -41.72
#